data_AF-A0AAU0MS96-F1
#
_entry.id   AF-A0AAU0MS96-F1
#
_cell.length_a   1.000
_cell.length_b   1.000
_cell.length_c   1.000
_cell.angle_alpha   90.00
_cell.angle_beta   90.00
_cell.angle_gamma   90.00
#
_symmetry.space_group_name_H-M   'P 1'
#
loop_
_entity.id
_entity.type
_entity.pdbx_description
1 polymer ?
#
loop_
_entity_poly.entity_id
_entity_poly.type
_entity_poly.pdbx_seq_one_letter_code
_entity_poly.pdbx_strand_id
1 'polypeptide(L)'
;MTRSYLRDESSLVRELLNKVPLGGDERWRVFQDAKQIVADVRADKQATSTIDELLLEYGLSTEEGVTLMRLAEALIRTPDFATSRSLIRDKIGGANWSTHAGKSQSFLVNQATNGLRLTSAWVSSTGGTHAKHLLAKLGDQVMDKAVEQAMAIMGDHFVLGRDIEQALKRGHKAESAGFTHSFDMLGEAAHTMEDADAYFASYLNAIEVIAKQTPSSSDMMKTAGLSVKLSALHPRYEYAHRETCVPYLVDRLIELARVARSAGLWLNIDAEEADRLEISLKVFEQLLKVKALEDWPGLGLVIQAYQRRAMPVIDHVYELACSARRKIAVRLVKGAYWDMEIKRAQEMGLASYPVFTRKENTDVSYLACAGRLLDMSDQIFPQFATHNAHTAAAIAYMAKPDAEFEYQRLHGMGGSLHARLMDMYGARSRIYAPVGTHKDLLPYLVRRLLENGANSSFVNQLMDERVAIDEIVTDPIETVQNNHSISHPNIPVPTDILEDGRASAAGIDLTQSNVEADKAERVASREVHRLHGETDNSLDTVVLIKAPQDQTHLVGEVEYADVSSVDKAFKVTGNSNWASNTTASSRADILNKAAKLLEEEMDEFLELCVREAGKTLPDAVAEVREAIDFCRYYALRAQKDEIQQRKPLGTVACISPWNFPLAIFLGQVVASLSVGNTVVAKPAAQTPIIAARAVDLLYRAGIPQSALQLLIGNGAILGNAMTRHQSISGVCFTGSTKTAKVIARNLAEIGRPTLPLIAETGGLNAMIVDSTALLEQAVQDVIDSAFQSAGQRCSACRILCVQEDVYEPLKKMLIGAMDELVIGDPAQISTDVGPVIDVDALRMIEDYKREARQKHNVLNECELPDNLENGFFTAPILIEVNSVSDIEREIFGPVLHIVKFKSGQVRKLVDEINSLGFGLTLGLHTRLDSRVDDVACRAHVGNIYVNRNQIGAVVGVHPFGGEGLSGTGPKAGGPNYLFGLTRSDAMPHASKALSSIMAPPELPGQGAMAALKAAKKAAGVWQNLSSPAQNRLETVRFLVQPAAHLDTVLPGKLRLKYDLPGPTGETNSLRLFPRGVFLCFGGDDSEALLTQIALALAAGSSVIAVVDETGGAKQEIEAIHDRLRAKQIPVSVVSTANFIEGLSLINQSIDGLCADGHARAEIGAAVALRQGSILPILSKTDPIERFFHERTLTINTTAAGGNASLLALS
;
A
#
# COMPACT_ATOMS: atom_id res chain seq x y z
N MET A 1 -16.04 -26.48 1.07
CA MET A 1 -15.22 -25.49 0.32
C MET A 1 -14.63 -24.42 1.23
N THR A 2 -15.45 -23.58 1.87
CA THR A 2 -14.99 -22.40 2.67
C THR A 2 -14.05 -22.76 3.83
N ARG A 3 -14.30 -23.87 4.55
CA ARG A 3 -13.39 -24.39 5.60
C ARG A 3 -11.97 -24.72 5.09
N SER A 4 -11.79 -24.93 3.79
CA SER A 4 -10.49 -25.26 3.20
C SER A 4 -9.71 -24.04 2.71
N TYR A 5 -10.25 -22.82 2.85
CA TYR A 5 -9.63 -21.59 2.33
C TYR A 5 -8.24 -21.36 2.92
N LEU A 6 -8.12 -21.30 4.25
CA LEU A 6 -6.85 -21.10 4.96
C LEU A 6 -6.34 -22.36 5.66
N ARG A 7 -6.74 -23.55 5.19
CA ARG A 7 -6.37 -24.84 5.82
C ARG A 7 -4.86 -25.01 5.85
N ASP A 8 -4.31 -25.55 6.95
CA ASP A 8 -2.88 -25.84 7.07
C ASP A 8 -2.32 -26.61 5.86
N GLU A 9 -1.25 -26.08 5.28
CA GLU A 9 -0.63 -26.60 4.06
C GLU A 9 -0.03 -27.99 4.28
N SER A 10 0.64 -28.21 5.42
CA SER A 10 1.30 -29.47 5.71
C SER A 10 0.30 -30.63 5.85
N SER A 11 -0.81 -30.40 6.54
CA SER A 11 -1.91 -31.36 6.65
C SER A 11 -2.53 -31.67 5.29
N LEU A 12 -2.82 -30.63 4.50
CA LEU A 12 -3.49 -30.77 3.20
C LEU A 12 -2.62 -31.52 2.18
N VAL A 13 -1.34 -31.17 2.05
CA VAL A 13 -0.45 -31.82 1.08
C VAL A 13 -0.28 -33.31 1.39
N ARG A 14 -0.17 -33.69 2.68
CA ARG A 14 -0.12 -35.12 3.06
C ARG A 14 -1.38 -35.88 2.65
N GLU A 15 -2.55 -35.24 2.73
CA GLU A 15 -3.79 -35.83 2.24
C GLU A 15 -3.78 -35.98 0.71
N LEU A 16 -3.31 -34.95 -0.01
CA LEU A 16 -3.25 -34.95 -1.47
C LEU A 16 -2.27 -35.98 -2.02
N LEU A 17 -1.11 -36.19 -1.37
CA LEU A 17 -0.15 -37.23 -1.74
C LEU A 17 -0.80 -38.62 -1.80
N ASN A 18 -1.71 -38.92 -0.87
CA ASN A 18 -2.42 -40.21 -0.83
C ASN A 18 -3.56 -40.31 -1.86
N LYS A 19 -3.92 -39.21 -2.53
CA LYS A 19 -4.98 -39.15 -3.54
C LYS A 19 -4.45 -39.16 -4.97
N VAL A 20 -3.13 -39.10 -5.18
CA VAL A 20 -2.56 -39.20 -6.54
C VAL A 20 -2.65 -40.66 -7.01
N PRO A 21 -3.35 -40.96 -8.12
CA PRO A 21 -3.58 -42.33 -8.56
C PRO A 21 -2.42 -42.85 -9.43
N LEU A 22 -1.20 -42.87 -8.87
CA LEU A 22 -0.02 -43.40 -9.53
C LEU A 22 0.81 -44.28 -8.57
N GLY A 23 1.05 -45.53 -8.96
CA GLY A 23 1.96 -46.45 -8.28
C GLY A 23 3.44 -46.19 -8.61
N GLY A 24 4.35 -46.86 -7.90
CA GLY A 24 5.80 -46.68 -8.11
C GLY A 24 6.27 -47.00 -9.54
N ASP A 25 5.78 -48.09 -10.13
CA ASP A 25 6.13 -48.49 -11.51
C ASP A 25 5.61 -47.48 -12.55
N GLU A 26 4.41 -46.95 -12.34
CA GLU A 26 3.82 -45.93 -13.23
C GLU A 26 4.57 -44.62 -13.13
N ARG A 27 4.92 -44.17 -11.91
CA ARG A 27 5.75 -42.97 -11.67
C ARG A 27 7.10 -43.07 -12.39
N TRP A 28 7.74 -44.24 -12.36
CA TRP A 28 8.99 -44.44 -13.11
C TRP A 28 8.80 -44.32 -14.63
N ARG A 29 7.71 -44.84 -15.18
CA ARG A 29 7.39 -44.71 -16.61
C ARG A 29 7.08 -43.26 -17.00
N VAL A 30 6.31 -42.55 -16.18
CA VAL A 30 6.05 -41.11 -16.32
C VAL A 30 7.36 -40.34 -16.42
N PHE A 31 8.32 -40.63 -15.53
CA PHE A 31 9.64 -40.00 -15.57
C PHE A 31 10.38 -40.29 -16.89
N GLN A 32 10.38 -41.54 -17.38
CA GLN A 32 11.04 -41.89 -18.64
C GLN A 32 10.40 -41.20 -19.85
N ASP A 33 9.07 -41.20 -19.94
CA ASP A 33 8.35 -40.55 -21.03
C ASP A 33 8.55 -39.03 -21.01
N ALA A 34 8.45 -38.41 -19.83
CA ALA A 34 8.71 -36.99 -19.67
C ALA A 34 10.14 -36.62 -20.08
N LYS A 35 11.13 -37.45 -19.69
CA LYS A 35 12.53 -37.29 -20.09
C LYS A 35 12.69 -37.36 -21.60
N GLN A 36 12.04 -38.31 -22.25
CA GLN A 36 12.06 -38.45 -23.70
C GLN A 36 11.43 -37.24 -24.40
N ILE A 37 10.25 -36.79 -23.94
CA ILE A 37 9.57 -35.59 -24.46
C ILE A 37 10.50 -34.38 -24.36
N VAL A 38 11.15 -34.16 -23.21
CA VAL A 38 12.08 -33.04 -23.01
C VAL A 38 13.30 -33.15 -23.93
N ALA A 39 13.88 -34.33 -24.07
CA ALA A 39 15.02 -34.57 -24.97
C ALA A 39 14.64 -34.25 -26.43
N ASP A 40 13.47 -34.69 -26.87
CA ASP A 40 12.97 -34.45 -28.22
C ASP A 40 12.67 -32.97 -28.48
N VAL A 41 12.13 -32.26 -27.49
CA VAL A 41 11.89 -30.81 -27.58
C VAL A 41 13.21 -30.04 -27.65
N ARG A 42 14.22 -30.40 -26.84
CA ARG A 42 15.55 -29.77 -26.88
C ARG A 42 16.28 -30.04 -28.21
N ALA A 43 16.04 -31.18 -28.86
CA ALA A 43 16.63 -31.50 -30.14
C ALA A 43 16.01 -30.74 -31.33
N ASP A 44 14.79 -30.21 -31.17
CA ASP A 44 14.06 -29.49 -32.21
C ASP A 44 14.51 -28.02 -32.31
N LYS A 45 15.54 -27.76 -33.11
CA LYS A 45 16.07 -26.41 -33.36
C LYS A 45 15.10 -25.45 -34.06
N GLN A 46 13.97 -25.93 -34.60
CA GLN A 46 12.92 -25.08 -35.17
C GLN A 46 11.90 -24.62 -34.13
N ALA A 47 11.97 -25.15 -32.90
CA ALA A 47 11.01 -24.89 -31.82
C ALA A 47 11.30 -23.59 -31.03
N THR A 48 12.55 -23.13 -30.99
CA THR A 48 12.98 -21.99 -30.16
C THR A 48 12.69 -20.67 -30.87
N SER A 49 11.85 -19.81 -30.29
CA SER A 49 11.61 -18.48 -30.85
C SER A 49 12.75 -17.52 -30.48
N THR A 50 12.93 -16.45 -31.26
CA THR A 50 13.91 -15.38 -30.96
C THR A 50 13.63 -14.69 -29.63
N ILE A 51 12.38 -14.74 -29.13
CA ILE A 51 12.00 -14.20 -27.81
C ILE A 51 12.40 -15.18 -26.70
N ASP A 52 12.26 -16.48 -26.90
CA ASP A 52 12.74 -17.48 -25.93
C ASP A 52 14.26 -17.37 -25.75
N GLU A 53 15.01 -17.17 -26.84
CA GLU A 53 16.46 -16.90 -26.81
C GLU A 53 16.80 -15.60 -26.08
N LEU A 54 15.96 -14.56 -26.21
CA LEU A 54 16.10 -13.29 -25.49
C LEU A 54 15.83 -13.48 -23.98
N LEU A 55 14.77 -14.19 -23.62
CA LEU A 55 14.40 -14.48 -22.24
C LEU A 55 15.41 -15.40 -21.55
N LEU A 56 16.05 -16.32 -22.27
CA LEU A 56 17.14 -17.16 -21.77
C LEU A 56 18.43 -16.36 -21.52
N GLU A 57 18.80 -15.47 -22.44
CA GLU A 57 20.03 -14.67 -22.32
C GLU A 57 19.92 -13.66 -21.18
N TYR A 58 18.76 -12.99 -21.08
CA TYR A 58 18.55 -11.97 -20.07
C TYR A 58 17.99 -12.53 -18.76
N GLY A 59 17.20 -13.61 -18.75
CA GLY A 59 16.58 -14.20 -17.55
C GLY A 59 15.63 -13.24 -16.82
N LEU A 60 14.35 -13.60 -16.61
CA LEU A 60 13.41 -12.70 -15.92
C LEU A 60 13.69 -12.49 -14.42
N SER A 61 14.62 -13.25 -13.83
CA SER A 61 15.10 -13.01 -12.46
C SER A 61 16.29 -12.05 -12.39
N THR A 62 16.84 -11.59 -13.53
CA THR A 62 17.92 -10.62 -13.54
C THR A 62 17.36 -9.21 -13.54
N GLU A 63 18.19 -8.26 -13.08
CA GLU A 63 17.84 -6.84 -13.13
C GLU A 63 17.62 -6.38 -14.58
N GLU A 64 18.42 -6.91 -15.53
CA GLU A 64 18.32 -6.60 -16.96
C GLU A 64 16.99 -7.10 -17.58
N GLY A 65 16.58 -8.34 -17.29
CA GLY A 65 15.33 -8.93 -17.79
C GLY A 65 14.10 -8.19 -17.27
N VAL A 66 14.05 -7.91 -15.96
CA VAL A 66 12.97 -7.11 -15.35
C VAL A 66 12.92 -5.70 -15.93
N THR A 67 14.08 -5.10 -16.18
CA THR A 67 14.19 -3.74 -16.76
C THR A 67 13.69 -3.68 -18.19
N LEU A 68 14.05 -4.65 -19.04
CA LEU A 68 13.54 -4.78 -20.41
C LEU A 68 12.01 -4.90 -20.42
N MET A 69 11.45 -5.66 -19.47
CA MET A 69 10.01 -5.86 -19.35
C MET A 69 9.26 -4.61 -18.93
N ARG A 70 9.74 -3.94 -17.87
CA ARG A 70 9.17 -2.66 -17.42
C ARG A 70 9.25 -1.60 -18.51
N LEU A 71 10.34 -1.60 -19.29
CA LEU A 71 10.51 -0.68 -20.40
C LEU A 71 9.52 -0.97 -21.53
N ALA A 72 9.33 -2.23 -21.92
CA ALA A 72 8.36 -2.62 -22.94
C ALA A 72 6.92 -2.28 -22.53
N GLU A 73 6.53 -2.58 -21.28
CA GLU A 73 5.21 -2.24 -20.74
C GLU A 73 4.95 -0.73 -20.75
N ALA A 74 5.86 0.04 -20.16
CA ALA A 74 5.65 1.46 -19.97
C ALA A 74 5.81 2.29 -21.26
N LEU A 75 6.67 1.87 -22.20
CA LEU A 75 6.82 2.57 -23.49
C LEU A 75 5.58 2.50 -24.37
N ILE A 76 4.89 1.36 -24.38
CA ILE A 76 3.72 1.18 -25.24
C ILE A 76 2.53 2.01 -24.70
N ARG A 77 2.52 2.29 -23.40
CA ARG A 77 1.45 3.04 -22.72
C ARG A 77 1.68 4.54 -22.64
N THR A 78 2.92 5.00 -22.73
CA THR A 78 3.25 6.42 -22.56
C THR A 78 2.96 7.18 -23.85
N PRO A 79 1.89 8.00 -23.91
CA PRO A 79 1.49 8.69 -25.14
C PRO A 79 2.44 9.83 -25.55
N ASP A 80 3.20 10.40 -24.61
CA ASP A 80 4.05 11.55 -24.87
C ASP A 80 5.53 11.17 -25.03
N PHE A 81 6.14 11.67 -26.10
CA PHE A 81 7.52 11.36 -26.46
C PHE A 81 8.56 11.80 -25.41
N ALA A 82 8.30 12.90 -24.69
CA ALA A 82 9.27 13.41 -23.72
C ALA A 82 9.43 12.46 -22.54
N THR A 83 8.31 11.97 -21.98
CA THR A 83 8.30 11.05 -20.85
C THR A 83 8.76 9.64 -21.26
N SER A 84 8.37 9.17 -22.46
CA SER A 84 8.89 7.90 -23.02
C SER A 84 10.42 7.89 -23.13
N ARG A 85 11.03 9.01 -23.53
CA ARG A 85 12.49 9.13 -23.57
C ARG A 85 13.13 9.16 -22.20
N SER A 86 12.51 9.85 -21.23
CA SER A 86 12.94 9.81 -19.84
C SER A 86 12.93 8.37 -19.30
N LEU A 87 11.89 7.60 -19.63
CA LEU A 87 11.76 6.19 -19.26
C LEU A 87 12.86 5.31 -19.86
N ILE A 88 13.13 5.46 -21.17
CA ILE A 88 14.25 4.76 -21.83
C ILE A 88 15.56 5.06 -21.13
N ARG A 89 15.82 6.34 -20.85
CA ARG A 89 17.07 6.77 -20.22
C ARG A 89 17.21 6.23 -18.81
N ASP A 90 16.13 6.27 -18.04
CA ASP A 90 16.05 5.82 -16.65
C ASP A 90 16.32 4.31 -16.54
N LYS A 91 15.64 3.51 -17.36
CA LYS A 91 15.73 2.05 -17.34
C LYS A 91 16.97 1.51 -18.03
N ILE A 92 17.34 2.01 -19.22
CA ILE A 92 18.53 1.51 -19.94
C ILE A 92 19.84 2.03 -19.34
N GLY A 93 19.85 3.24 -18.76
CA GLY A 93 21.06 3.86 -18.23
C GLY A 93 21.65 3.20 -16.99
N GLY A 94 20.83 2.46 -16.21
CA GLY A 94 21.24 1.81 -14.96
C GLY A 94 21.77 0.38 -15.10
N ALA A 95 21.38 -0.35 -16.15
CA ALA A 95 21.70 -1.77 -16.32
C ALA A 95 23.07 -2.04 -16.96
N ASN A 96 23.76 -3.11 -16.57
CA ASN A 96 25.13 -3.43 -17.01
C ASN A 96 25.14 -4.35 -18.23
N TRP A 97 24.60 -3.86 -19.35
CA TRP A 97 24.44 -4.60 -20.62
C TRP A 97 25.74 -5.18 -21.22
N SER A 98 26.91 -4.72 -20.75
CA SER A 98 28.22 -5.13 -21.27
C SER A 98 28.55 -6.61 -21.00
N THR A 99 27.94 -7.20 -19.98
CA THR A 99 28.15 -8.59 -19.57
C THR A 99 27.50 -9.61 -20.50
N HIS A 100 26.57 -9.21 -21.37
CA HIS A 100 25.79 -10.10 -22.24
C HIS A 100 26.24 -10.10 -23.72
N ALA A 101 27.22 -9.28 -24.08
CA ALA A 101 27.64 -9.13 -25.47
C ALA A 101 28.34 -10.39 -26.02
N GLY A 102 27.78 -10.98 -27.08
CA GLY A 102 28.37 -12.14 -27.77
C GLY A 102 28.14 -13.50 -27.09
N LYS A 103 27.23 -13.56 -26.11
CA LYS A 103 26.91 -14.79 -25.35
C LYS A 103 25.76 -15.60 -25.95
N SER A 104 24.84 -14.96 -26.67
CA SER A 104 23.75 -15.66 -27.37
C SER A 104 24.25 -16.28 -28.68
N GLN A 105 23.71 -17.42 -29.10
CA GLN A 105 23.97 -17.98 -30.44
C GLN A 105 23.16 -17.27 -31.55
N SER A 106 22.21 -16.41 -31.17
CA SER A 106 21.30 -15.71 -32.07
C SER A 106 21.90 -14.39 -32.57
N PHE A 107 21.97 -14.22 -33.89
CA PHE A 107 22.47 -12.99 -34.51
C PHE A 107 21.60 -11.77 -34.15
N LEU A 108 20.29 -11.96 -34.03
CA LEU A 108 19.34 -10.89 -33.70
C LEU A 108 19.43 -10.47 -32.23
N VAL A 109 19.57 -11.42 -31.31
CA VAL A 109 19.79 -11.13 -29.88
C VAL A 109 21.12 -10.40 -29.69
N ASN A 110 22.20 -10.87 -30.32
CA ASN A 110 23.49 -10.17 -30.27
C ASN A 110 23.46 -8.76 -30.87
N GLN A 111 22.66 -8.53 -31.92
CA GLN A 111 22.40 -7.19 -32.47
C GLN A 111 21.60 -6.31 -31.49
N ALA A 112 20.57 -6.85 -30.84
CA ALA A 112 19.79 -6.15 -29.82
C ALA A 112 20.65 -5.80 -28.59
N THR A 113 21.48 -6.72 -28.10
CA THR A 113 22.44 -6.48 -27.01
C THR A 113 23.47 -5.42 -27.38
N ASN A 114 23.98 -5.43 -28.62
CA ASN A 114 24.86 -4.38 -29.12
C ASN A 114 24.14 -3.02 -29.24
N GLY A 115 22.88 -3.02 -29.64
CA GLY A 115 22.01 -1.83 -29.64
C GLY A 115 21.83 -1.26 -28.24
N LEU A 116 21.46 -2.08 -27.25
CA LEU A 116 21.32 -1.69 -25.84
C LEU A 116 22.64 -1.19 -25.25
N ARG A 117 23.78 -1.82 -25.60
CA ARG A 117 25.13 -1.36 -25.21
C ARG A 117 25.48 0.00 -25.81
N LEU A 118 25.18 0.21 -27.10
CA LEU A 118 25.39 1.50 -27.76
C LEU A 118 24.49 2.58 -27.16
N THR A 119 23.23 2.26 -26.87
CA THR A 119 22.28 3.16 -26.20
C THR A 119 22.73 3.46 -24.76
N SER A 120 23.20 2.48 -24.00
CA SER A 120 23.74 2.66 -22.65
C SER A 120 25.03 3.51 -22.65
N ALA A 121 25.96 3.25 -23.57
CA ALA A 121 27.16 4.07 -23.79
C ALA A 121 26.82 5.50 -24.25
N TRP A 122 25.75 5.67 -25.01
CA TRP A 122 25.23 6.97 -25.45
C TRP A 122 24.54 7.73 -24.32
N VAL A 123 23.72 7.06 -23.50
CA VAL A 123 23.06 7.61 -22.32
C VAL A 123 24.08 8.04 -21.27
N SER A 124 25.13 7.24 -21.04
CA SER A 124 26.21 7.54 -20.09
C SER A 124 27.19 8.63 -20.56
N SER A 125 27.27 8.93 -21.87
CA SER A 125 28.15 9.97 -22.43
C SER A 125 27.52 11.37 -22.49
N THR A 126 26.39 11.60 -21.82
CA THR A 126 25.62 12.85 -21.86
C THR A 126 26.23 14.04 -21.07
N GLY A 127 27.55 14.12 -20.90
CA GLY A 127 28.27 15.11 -20.06
C GLY A 127 28.87 16.40 -20.67
N GLY A 128 28.87 16.68 -21.99
CA GLY A 128 29.49 17.92 -22.56
C GLY A 128 28.71 18.68 -23.65
N THR A 129 28.94 19.98 -23.85
CA THR A 129 28.06 20.95 -24.56
C THR A 129 28.30 21.19 -26.08
N HIS A 130 27.24 21.69 -26.73
CA HIS A 130 27.09 22.41 -28.03
C HIS A 130 27.06 21.66 -29.39
N ALA A 131 27.71 20.51 -29.59
CA ALA A 131 27.52 19.71 -30.82
C ALA A 131 26.27 18.77 -30.77
N LYS A 132 25.54 18.79 -29.66
CA LYS A 132 24.53 17.79 -29.27
C LYS A 132 23.17 17.90 -29.96
N HIS A 133 22.69 19.09 -30.33
CA HIS A 133 21.27 19.23 -30.73
C HIS A 133 20.93 18.61 -32.09
N LEU A 134 21.86 18.58 -33.05
CA LEU A 134 21.60 18.01 -34.38
C LEU A 134 21.79 16.48 -34.39
N LEU A 135 22.83 16.00 -33.70
CA LEU A 135 23.15 14.56 -33.57
C LEU A 135 22.21 13.83 -32.60
N ALA A 136 21.75 14.48 -31.52
CA ALA A 136 20.72 13.92 -30.65
C ALA A 136 19.40 13.76 -31.42
N LYS A 137 19.01 14.72 -32.27
CA LYS A 137 17.76 14.65 -33.03
C LYS A 137 17.73 13.51 -34.07
N LEU A 138 18.89 13.21 -34.68
CA LEU A 138 19.06 12.07 -35.59
C LEU A 138 19.14 10.73 -34.84
N GLY A 139 19.83 10.68 -33.68
CA GLY A 139 19.87 9.49 -32.82
C GLY A 139 18.50 9.16 -32.22
N ASP A 140 17.75 10.18 -31.81
CA ASP A 140 16.39 10.06 -31.28
C ASP A 140 15.44 9.42 -32.32
N GLN A 141 15.48 9.86 -33.58
CA GLN A 141 14.63 9.30 -34.64
C GLN A 141 14.93 7.83 -34.97
N VAL A 142 16.18 7.40 -34.81
CA VAL A 142 16.59 6.01 -35.01
C VAL A 142 16.13 5.13 -33.84
N MET A 143 16.24 5.64 -32.62
CA MET A 143 15.77 4.96 -31.41
C MET A 143 14.24 4.82 -31.40
N ASP A 144 13.51 5.86 -31.79
CA ASP A 144 12.05 5.85 -31.89
C ASP A 144 11.57 4.74 -32.86
N LYS A 145 12.19 4.63 -34.06
CA LYS A 145 11.89 3.54 -35.01
C LYS A 145 12.30 2.15 -34.51
N ALA A 146 13.40 2.03 -33.78
CA ALA A 146 13.85 0.76 -33.23
C ALA A 146 12.89 0.22 -32.16
N VAL A 147 12.36 1.10 -31.31
CA VAL A 147 11.33 0.78 -30.31
C VAL A 147 10.04 0.33 -30.98
N GLU A 148 9.53 1.08 -31.97
CA GLU A 148 8.32 0.69 -32.73
C GLU A 148 8.46 -0.67 -33.42
N GLN A 149 9.63 -0.96 -34.00
CA GLN A 149 9.91 -2.24 -34.65
C GLN A 149 9.97 -3.39 -33.63
N ALA A 150 10.62 -3.18 -32.48
CA ALA A 150 10.67 -4.17 -31.40
C ALA A 150 9.26 -4.45 -30.83
N MET A 151 8.43 -3.41 -30.70
CA MET A 151 7.03 -3.52 -30.27
C MET A 151 6.21 -4.39 -31.23
N ALA A 152 6.34 -4.19 -32.54
CA ALA A 152 5.64 -4.98 -33.54
C ALA A 152 6.02 -6.47 -33.47
N ILE A 153 7.31 -6.76 -33.27
CA ILE A 153 7.84 -8.13 -33.16
C ILE A 153 7.34 -8.82 -31.88
N MET A 154 7.34 -8.12 -30.74
CA MET A 154 6.85 -8.68 -29.47
C MET A 154 5.32 -8.89 -29.50
N GLY A 155 4.56 -7.95 -30.04
CA GLY A 155 3.10 -8.04 -30.16
C GLY A 155 2.64 -9.24 -30.99
N ASP A 156 3.32 -9.52 -32.10
CA ASP A 156 2.97 -10.64 -33.01
C ASP A 156 3.28 -12.04 -32.43
N HIS A 157 4.06 -12.15 -31.36
CA HIS A 157 4.40 -13.45 -30.74
C HIS A 157 3.42 -13.87 -29.64
N PHE A 158 2.93 -12.91 -28.84
CA PHE A 158 2.06 -13.20 -27.70
C PHE A 158 0.56 -13.08 -28.02
N VAL A 159 0.22 -12.42 -29.12
CA VAL A 159 -1.16 -12.27 -29.60
C VAL A 159 -1.28 -12.96 -30.94
N LEU A 160 -2.28 -13.84 -31.05
CA LEU A 160 -2.52 -14.54 -32.31
C LEU A 160 -2.98 -13.54 -33.38
N GLY A 161 -3.83 -12.56 -33.04
CA GLY A 161 -4.20 -11.46 -33.94
C GLY A 161 -4.76 -10.24 -33.20
N ARG A 162 -4.67 -9.06 -33.84
CA ARG A 162 -5.16 -7.80 -33.23
C ARG A 162 -6.69 -7.75 -33.10
N ASP A 163 -7.36 -8.54 -33.92
CA ASP A 163 -8.79 -8.78 -33.96
C ASP A 163 -9.02 -10.28 -34.24
N ILE A 164 -10.27 -10.72 -34.09
CA ILE A 164 -10.63 -12.13 -34.18
C ILE A 164 -10.46 -12.68 -35.60
N GLU A 165 -10.67 -11.84 -36.63
CA GLU A 165 -10.47 -12.19 -38.04
C GLU A 165 -9.01 -12.52 -38.34
N GLN A 166 -8.08 -11.68 -37.88
CA GLN A 166 -6.64 -11.93 -38.02
C GLN A 166 -6.23 -13.18 -37.23
N ALA A 167 -6.80 -13.37 -36.04
CA ALA A 167 -6.49 -14.52 -35.19
C ALA A 167 -6.89 -15.84 -35.88
N LEU A 168 -8.09 -15.92 -36.45
CA LEU A 168 -8.57 -17.07 -37.21
C LEU A 168 -7.66 -17.36 -38.42
N LYS A 169 -7.33 -16.32 -39.20
CA LYS A 169 -6.45 -16.47 -40.38
C LYS A 169 -5.07 -17.03 -40.02
N ARG A 170 -4.49 -16.58 -38.91
CA ARG A 170 -3.17 -17.05 -38.42
C ARG A 170 -3.27 -18.44 -37.76
N GLY A 171 -4.43 -18.78 -37.18
CA GLY A 171 -4.70 -20.07 -36.52
C GLY A 171 -4.74 -21.28 -37.47
N HIS A 172 -5.11 -21.09 -38.75
CA HIS A 172 -5.26 -22.20 -39.72
C HIS A 172 -4.06 -23.13 -39.84
N LYS A 173 -2.83 -22.63 -39.68
CA LYS A 173 -1.62 -23.47 -39.72
C LYS A 173 -1.62 -24.50 -38.59
N ALA A 174 -2.03 -24.10 -37.38
CA ALA A 174 -2.10 -25.01 -36.24
C ALA A 174 -3.29 -25.97 -36.34
N GLU A 175 -4.43 -25.51 -36.88
CA GLU A 175 -5.61 -26.36 -37.14
C GLU A 175 -5.28 -27.48 -38.13
N SER A 176 -4.51 -27.16 -39.18
CA SER A 176 -4.03 -28.14 -40.15
C SER A 176 -3.11 -29.20 -39.54
N ALA A 177 -2.49 -28.90 -38.39
CA ALA A 177 -1.65 -29.81 -37.61
C ALA A 177 -2.44 -30.58 -36.53
N GLY A 178 -3.78 -30.45 -36.48
CA GLY A 178 -4.66 -31.17 -35.56
C GLY A 178 -4.99 -30.44 -34.26
N PHE A 179 -4.50 -29.21 -34.05
CA PHE A 179 -4.86 -28.40 -32.88
C PHE A 179 -6.26 -27.79 -33.02
N THR A 180 -6.89 -27.49 -31.88
CA THR A 180 -8.08 -26.63 -31.81
C THR A 180 -7.75 -25.32 -31.10
N HIS A 181 -8.64 -24.33 -31.11
CA HIS A 181 -8.44 -23.03 -30.47
C HIS A 181 -9.47 -22.74 -29.38
N SER A 182 -9.06 -22.00 -28.34
CA SER A 182 -9.93 -21.24 -27.42
C SER A 182 -9.46 -19.79 -27.46
N PHE A 183 -10.28 -18.86 -27.95
CA PHE A 183 -9.88 -17.47 -28.06
C PHE A 183 -10.08 -16.71 -26.74
N ASP A 184 -9.10 -15.90 -26.36
CA ASP A 184 -9.13 -15.00 -25.20
C ASP A 184 -9.09 -13.56 -25.70
N MET A 185 -10.18 -12.82 -25.51
CA MET A 185 -10.32 -11.47 -26.04
C MET A 185 -9.60 -10.39 -25.20
N LEU A 186 -8.73 -10.79 -24.27
CA LEU A 186 -7.88 -9.93 -23.42
C LEU A 186 -8.63 -8.93 -22.51
N GLY A 187 -9.96 -8.91 -22.55
CA GLY A 187 -10.76 -8.12 -21.61
C GLY A 187 -10.65 -8.68 -20.20
N GLU A 188 -10.28 -7.81 -19.25
CA GLU A 188 -10.26 -8.07 -17.81
C GLU A 188 -10.50 -6.76 -17.06
N ALA A 189 -11.01 -6.84 -15.82
CA ALA A 189 -11.14 -5.71 -14.90
C ALA A 189 -11.78 -4.44 -15.53
N ALA A 190 -13.06 -4.54 -15.90
CA ALA A 190 -13.84 -3.35 -16.22
C ALA A 190 -13.82 -2.38 -15.03
N HIS A 191 -13.62 -1.09 -15.28
CA HIS A 191 -13.67 -0.05 -14.24
C HIS A 191 -14.95 0.79 -14.33
N THR A 192 -15.62 0.73 -15.48
CA THR A 192 -16.87 1.43 -15.75
C THR A 192 -17.88 0.49 -16.42
N MET A 193 -19.17 0.80 -16.33
CA MET A 193 -20.18 0.04 -17.07
C MET A 193 -20.00 0.14 -18.60
N GLU A 194 -19.45 1.26 -19.09
CA GLU A 194 -19.08 1.41 -20.51
C GLU A 194 -17.99 0.42 -20.93
N ASP A 195 -16.99 0.18 -20.08
CA ASP A 195 -15.97 -0.84 -20.35
C ASP A 195 -16.60 -2.24 -20.40
N ALA A 196 -17.48 -2.54 -19.44
CA ALA A 196 -18.20 -3.81 -19.39
C ALA A 196 -19.05 -4.05 -20.64
N ASP A 197 -19.74 -3.01 -21.13
CA ASP A 197 -20.49 -3.06 -22.39
C ASP A 197 -19.60 -3.26 -23.62
N ALA A 198 -18.44 -2.59 -23.65
CA ALA A 198 -17.48 -2.74 -24.73
C ALA A 198 -16.89 -4.16 -24.79
N TYR A 199 -16.53 -4.73 -23.64
CA TYR A 199 -16.05 -6.11 -23.55
C TYR A 199 -17.14 -7.12 -23.92
N PHE A 200 -18.36 -6.92 -23.44
CA PHE A 200 -19.50 -7.75 -23.81
C PHE A 200 -19.74 -7.77 -25.34
N ALA A 201 -19.73 -6.60 -25.98
CA ALA A 201 -19.85 -6.48 -27.43
C ALA A 201 -18.69 -7.16 -28.18
N SER A 202 -17.47 -7.05 -27.64
CA SER A 202 -16.28 -7.75 -28.19
C SER A 202 -16.46 -9.27 -28.17
N TYR A 203 -16.95 -9.83 -27.05
CA TYR A 203 -17.23 -11.26 -26.95
C TYR A 203 -18.32 -11.71 -27.92
N LEU A 204 -19.44 -10.97 -28.05
CA LEU A 204 -20.49 -11.29 -29.02
C LEU A 204 -19.96 -11.29 -30.45
N ASN A 205 -19.23 -10.25 -30.84
CA ASN A 205 -18.62 -10.17 -32.16
C ASN A 205 -17.67 -11.34 -32.43
N ALA A 206 -16.84 -11.71 -31.44
CA ALA A 206 -15.95 -12.84 -31.56
C ALA A 206 -16.69 -14.16 -31.84
N ILE A 207 -17.77 -14.44 -31.10
CA ILE A 207 -18.60 -15.63 -31.31
C ILE A 207 -19.18 -15.65 -32.73
N GLU A 208 -19.73 -14.53 -33.19
CA GLU A 208 -20.33 -14.44 -34.53
C GLU A 208 -19.30 -14.64 -35.65
N VAL A 209 -18.10 -14.08 -35.51
CA VAL A 209 -17.05 -14.19 -36.52
C VAL A 209 -16.50 -15.62 -36.58
N ILE A 210 -16.26 -16.24 -35.43
CA ILE A 210 -15.83 -17.66 -35.35
C ILE A 210 -16.91 -18.55 -36.00
N ALA A 211 -18.19 -18.33 -35.68
CA ALA A 211 -19.30 -19.11 -36.23
C ALA A 211 -19.39 -19.02 -37.77
N LYS A 212 -19.09 -17.84 -38.35
CA LYS A 212 -19.14 -17.62 -39.81
C LYS A 212 -17.95 -18.25 -40.56
N GLN A 213 -16.79 -18.35 -39.91
CA GLN A 213 -15.53 -18.70 -40.57
C GLN A 213 -15.04 -20.12 -40.27
N THR A 214 -15.57 -20.78 -39.24
CA THR A 214 -15.21 -22.16 -38.90
C THR A 214 -16.27 -23.15 -39.43
N PRO A 215 -15.89 -24.24 -40.12
CA PRO A 215 -16.83 -25.25 -40.59
C PRO A 215 -17.60 -25.88 -39.41
N SER A 216 -18.91 -26.03 -39.55
CA SER A 216 -19.73 -26.74 -38.56
C SER A 216 -19.28 -28.20 -38.45
N SER A 217 -18.81 -28.62 -37.27
CA SER A 217 -18.47 -30.02 -36.96
C SER A 217 -19.59 -30.64 -36.12
N SER A 218 -19.97 -31.88 -36.44
CA SER A 218 -20.86 -32.67 -35.56
C SER A 218 -20.16 -33.17 -34.30
N ASP A 219 -18.82 -33.22 -34.32
CA ASP A 219 -17.99 -33.52 -33.15
C ASP A 219 -17.61 -32.19 -32.48
N MET A 220 -18.27 -31.89 -31.36
CA MET A 220 -18.05 -30.65 -30.62
C MET A 220 -16.62 -30.58 -30.03
N MET A 221 -15.94 -31.71 -29.84
CA MET A 221 -14.55 -31.70 -29.34
C MET A 221 -13.57 -31.08 -30.36
N LYS A 222 -13.97 -31.00 -31.64
CA LYS A 222 -13.19 -30.36 -32.71
C LYS A 222 -13.56 -28.90 -32.97
N THR A 223 -14.57 -28.35 -32.29
CA THR A 223 -14.99 -26.97 -32.48
C THR A 223 -14.12 -26.01 -31.67
N ALA A 224 -14.07 -24.75 -32.11
CA ALA A 224 -13.36 -23.69 -31.39
C ALA A 224 -14.09 -23.32 -30.08
N GLY A 225 -13.38 -22.65 -29.18
CA GLY A 225 -13.92 -22.12 -27.94
C GLY A 225 -13.65 -20.63 -27.77
N LEU A 226 -14.35 -20.04 -26.82
CA LEU A 226 -14.11 -18.71 -26.29
C LEU A 226 -13.88 -18.81 -24.78
N SER A 227 -12.92 -18.05 -24.27
CA SER A 227 -12.70 -17.83 -22.85
C SER A 227 -13.16 -16.42 -22.47
N VAL A 228 -13.93 -16.34 -21.38
CA VAL A 228 -14.52 -15.10 -20.88
C VAL A 228 -14.10 -14.90 -19.42
N LYS A 229 -13.74 -13.66 -19.06
CA LYS A 229 -13.47 -13.26 -17.68
C LYS A 229 -14.69 -12.51 -17.13
N LEU A 230 -15.05 -12.79 -15.88
CA LEU A 230 -16.22 -12.18 -15.27
C LEU A 230 -15.94 -10.73 -14.88
N SER A 231 -14.71 -10.41 -14.50
CA SER A 231 -14.30 -9.01 -14.23
C SER A 231 -14.40 -8.11 -15.45
N ALA A 232 -14.36 -8.64 -16.67
CA ALA A 232 -14.55 -7.86 -17.88
C ALA A 232 -16.02 -7.47 -18.11
N LEU A 233 -16.97 -8.14 -17.45
CA LEU A 233 -18.40 -7.98 -17.71
C LEU A 233 -19.15 -7.20 -16.63
N HIS A 234 -18.47 -6.79 -15.55
CA HIS A 234 -19.06 -5.94 -14.52
C HIS A 234 -17.97 -5.18 -13.76
N PRO A 235 -18.10 -3.86 -13.56
CA PRO A 235 -17.07 -3.06 -12.91
C PRO A 235 -16.88 -3.40 -11.43
N ARG A 236 -17.97 -3.73 -10.73
CA ARG A 236 -17.97 -4.20 -9.33
C ARG A 236 -18.08 -5.73 -9.20
N TYR A 237 -17.27 -6.48 -9.96
CA TYR A 237 -17.17 -7.94 -9.80
C TYR A 237 -16.37 -8.29 -8.53
N GLU A 238 -17.02 -8.07 -7.40
CA GLU A 238 -16.48 -8.18 -6.04
C GLU A 238 -17.50 -8.88 -5.14
N TYR A 239 -17.01 -9.58 -4.11
CA TYR A 239 -17.89 -10.30 -3.18
C TYR A 239 -18.89 -9.37 -2.48
N ALA A 240 -18.47 -8.15 -2.15
CA ALA A 240 -19.28 -7.11 -1.53
C ALA A 240 -20.54 -6.77 -2.35
N HIS A 241 -20.43 -6.81 -3.68
CA HIS A 241 -21.49 -6.42 -4.61
C HIS A 241 -22.24 -7.62 -5.23
N ARG A 242 -22.08 -8.81 -4.65
CA ARG A 242 -22.66 -10.06 -5.17
C ARG A 242 -24.16 -10.00 -5.47
N GLU A 243 -24.94 -9.26 -4.68
CA GLU A 243 -26.41 -9.21 -4.81
C GLU A 243 -26.85 -8.46 -6.07
N THR A 244 -26.02 -7.54 -6.58
CA THR A 244 -26.26 -6.80 -7.82
C THR A 244 -25.47 -7.37 -9.00
N CYS A 245 -24.19 -7.69 -8.81
CA CYS A 245 -23.32 -8.10 -9.90
C CYS A 245 -23.59 -9.53 -10.38
N VAL A 246 -23.94 -10.48 -9.49
CA VAL A 246 -24.17 -11.88 -9.90
C VAL A 246 -25.38 -12.00 -10.83
N PRO A 247 -26.57 -11.45 -10.52
CA PRO A 247 -27.70 -11.48 -11.46
C PRO A 247 -27.38 -10.85 -12.81
N TYR A 248 -26.70 -9.69 -12.81
CA TYR A 248 -26.31 -9.00 -14.03
C TYR A 248 -25.36 -9.82 -14.90
N LEU A 249 -24.32 -10.40 -14.28
CA LEU A 249 -23.36 -11.27 -14.96
C LEU A 249 -24.04 -12.51 -15.53
N VAL A 250 -24.99 -13.11 -14.79
CA VAL A 250 -25.77 -14.26 -15.27
C VAL A 250 -26.56 -13.88 -16.52
N ASP A 251 -27.25 -12.75 -16.53
CA ASP A 251 -28.03 -12.30 -17.70
C ASP A 251 -27.15 -12.10 -18.93
N ARG A 252 -26.01 -11.41 -18.78
CA ARG A 252 -25.03 -11.23 -19.87
C ARG A 252 -24.48 -12.57 -20.37
N LEU A 253 -24.13 -13.48 -19.46
CA LEU A 253 -23.60 -14.80 -19.84
C LEU A 253 -24.66 -15.69 -20.49
N ILE A 254 -25.94 -15.57 -20.14
CA ILE A 254 -27.02 -16.26 -20.84
C ILE A 254 -27.05 -15.86 -22.31
N GLU A 255 -26.87 -14.58 -22.62
CA GLU A 255 -26.81 -14.11 -24.00
C GLU A 255 -25.60 -14.68 -24.74
N LEU A 256 -24.39 -14.57 -24.17
CA LEU A 256 -23.18 -15.16 -24.75
C LEU A 256 -23.33 -16.67 -24.96
N ALA A 257 -23.87 -17.38 -23.96
CA ALA A 257 -24.08 -18.83 -24.01
C ALA A 257 -25.10 -19.23 -25.09
N ARG A 258 -26.18 -18.46 -25.31
CA ARG A 258 -27.15 -18.74 -26.37
C ARG A 258 -26.55 -18.61 -27.76
N VAL A 259 -25.74 -17.58 -27.97
CA VAL A 259 -25.06 -17.38 -29.27
C VAL A 259 -23.99 -18.45 -29.46
N ALA A 260 -23.18 -18.74 -28.43
CA ALA A 260 -22.16 -19.80 -28.48
C ALA A 260 -22.77 -21.19 -28.72
N ARG A 261 -23.89 -21.52 -28.06
CA ARG A 261 -24.66 -22.75 -28.31
C ARG A 261 -25.12 -22.83 -29.76
N SER A 262 -25.69 -21.76 -30.30
CA SER A 262 -26.20 -21.72 -31.68
C SER A 262 -25.06 -21.87 -32.70
N ALA A 263 -23.86 -21.41 -32.34
CA ALA A 263 -22.64 -21.55 -33.13
C ALA A 263 -21.91 -22.90 -32.93
N GLY A 264 -22.33 -23.74 -31.98
CA GLY A 264 -21.63 -25.00 -31.65
C GLY A 264 -20.24 -24.82 -31.03
N LEU A 265 -20.00 -23.68 -30.35
CA LEU A 265 -18.71 -23.35 -29.74
C LEU A 265 -18.67 -23.71 -28.26
N TRP A 266 -17.45 -23.83 -27.72
CA TRP A 266 -17.23 -23.88 -26.27
C TRP A 266 -17.22 -22.47 -25.68
N LEU A 267 -17.76 -22.30 -24.47
CA LEU A 267 -17.70 -21.08 -23.69
C LEU A 267 -17.15 -21.41 -22.30
N ASN A 268 -15.91 -21.01 -22.03
CA ASN A 268 -15.23 -21.27 -20.77
C ASN A 268 -15.18 -19.99 -19.93
N ILE A 269 -15.59 -20.09 -18.67
CA ILE A 269 -15.43 -19.02 -17.69
C ILE A 269 -14.07 -19.18 -17.01
N ASP A 270 -13.19 -18.20 -17.22
CA ASP A 270 -11.85 -18.20 -16.64
C ASP A 270 -11.88 -17.99 -15.11
N ALA A 271 -10.84 -18.48 -14.43
CA ALA A 271 -10.65 -18.32 -13.00
C ALA A 271 -9.68 -17.16 -12.72
N GLU A 272 -10.07 -16.30 -11.79
CA GLU A 272 -9.37 -15.05 -11.45
C GLU A 272 -8.78 -15.17 -10.02
N GLU A 273 -8.84 -14.12 -9.20
CA GLU A 273 -8.33 -14.10 -7.82
C GLU A 273 -9.13 -15.02 -6.87
N ALA A 274 -8.51 -15.40 -5.74
CA ALA A 274 -9.06 -16.40 -4.82
C ALA A 274 -10.36 -15.97 -4.12
N ASP A 275 -10.57 -14.68 -3.88
CA ASP A 275 -11.81 -14.15 -3.30
C ASP A 275 -13.00 -14.15 -4.27
N ARG A 276 -12.73 -14.14 -5.57
CA ARG A 276 -13.76 -14.20 -6.63
C ARG A 276 -14.29 -15.61 -6.88
N LEU A 277 -13.67 -16.64 -6.29
CA LEU A 277 -14.08 -18.03 -6.52
C LEU A 277 -15.51 -18.34 -6.02
N GLU A 278 -15.93 -17.84 -4.87
CA GLU A 278 -17.28 -18.15 -4.37
C GLU A 278 -18.37 -17.51 -5.24
N ILE A 279 -18.14 -16.28 -5.71
CA ILE A 279 -19.10 -15.57 -6.58
C ILE A 279 -19.11 -16.13 -8.01
N SER A 280 -17.97 -16.58 -8.56
CA SER A 280 -17.94 -17.23 -9.87
C SER A 280 -18.74 -18.53 -9.88
N LEU A 281 -18.68 -19.31 -8.80
CA LEU A 281 -19.46 -20.54 -8.65
C LEU A 281 -20.96 -20.25 -8.57
N LYS A 282 -21.38 -19.15 -7.91
CA LYS A 282 -22.79 -18.73 -7.89
C LYS A 282 -23.30 -18.37 -9.29
N VAL A 283 -22.50 -17.63 -10.08
CA VAL A 283 -22.82 -17.32 -11.48
C VAL A 283 -22.96 -18.62 -12.29
N PHE A 284 -21.99 -19.53 -12.17
CA PHE A 284 -21.98 -20.79 -12.90
C PHE A 284 -23.16 -21.69 -12.53
N GLU A 285 -23.49 -21.81 -11.24
CA GLU A 285 -24.65 -22.56 -10.76
C GLU A 285 -25.96 -22.06 -11.39
N GLN A 286 -26.15 -20.74 -11.48
CA GLN A 286 -27.34 -20.16 -12.10
C GLN A 286 -27.40 -20.45 -13.60
N LEU A 287 -26.27 -20.39 -14.31
CA LEU A 287 -26.20 -20.74 -15.74
C LEU A 287 -26.57 -22.21 -16.01
N LEU A 288 -26.16 -23.14 -15.13
CA LEU A 288 -26.53 -24.55 -15.24
C LEU A 288 -28.04 -24.79 -15.10
N LYS A 289 -28.77 -23.90 -14.42
CA LYS A 289 -30.24 -23.99 -14.27
C LYS A 289 -31.01 -23.49 -15.50
N VAL A 290 -30.35 -22.83 -16.45
CA VAL A 290 -31.00 -22.23 -17.63
C VAL A 290 -31.43 -23.30 -18.61
N LYS A 291 -32.73 -23.59 -18.68
CA LYS A 291 -33.31 -24.64 -19.54
C LYS A 291 -32.94 -24.52 -21.03
N ALA A 292 -32.78 -23.29 -21.53
CA ALA A 292 -32.37 -23.05 -22.92
C ALA A 292 -30.92 -23.52 -23.25
N LEU A 293 -30.17 -24.02 -22.27
CA LEU A 293 -28.80 -24.53 -22.45
C LEU A 293 -28.68 -26.03 -22.11
N GLU A 294 -29.80 -26.74 -21.88
CA GLU A 294 -29.81 -28.12 -21.35
C GLU A 294 -29.07 -29.15 -22.20
N ASP A 295 -29.23 -29.09 -23.53
CA ASP A 295 -28.60 -30.03 -24.46
C ASP A 295 -27.20 -29.60 -24.94
N TRP A 296 -26.61 -28.56 -24.35
CA TRP A 296 -25.35 -27.99 -24.82
C TRP A 296 -24.20 -28.32 -23.86
N PRO A 297 -23.27 -29.22 -24.23
CA PRO A 297 -22.13 -29.56 -23.39
C PRO A 297 -21.01 -28.51 -23.39
N GLY A 298 -21.19 -27.38 -24.09
CA GLY A 298 -20.13 -26.44 -24.41
C GLY A 298 -19.82 -25.44 -23.30
N LEU A 299 -20.59 -25.47 -22.20
CA LEU A 299 -20.34 -24.64 -21.04
C LEU A 299 -19.18 -25.22 -20.22
N GLY A 300 -18.21 -24.36 -19.88
CA GLY A 300 -17.04 -24.76 -19.11
C GLY A 300 -16.64 -23.76 -18.02
N LEU A 301 -15.86 -24.26 -17.06
CA LEU A 301 -15.33 -23.49 -15.94
C LEU A 301 -13.85 -23.85 -15.72
N VAL A 302 -13.03 -22.86 -15.37
CA VAL A 302 -11.63 -23.06 -15.00
C VAL A 302 -11.50 -23.25 -13.48
N ILE A 303 -10.65 -24.19 -13.04
CA ILE A 303 -10.31 -24.43 -11.63
C ILE A 303 -8.79 -24.39 -11.46
N GLN A 304 -8.31 -23.69 -10.43
CA GLN A 304 -6.88 -23.47 -10.18
C GLN A 304 -6.36 -24.42 -9.08
N ALA A 305 -5.48 -25.35 -9.46
CA ALA A 305 -4.92 -26.36 -8.57
C ALA A 305 -3.98 -25.82 -7.48
N TYR A 306 -3.45 -24.61 -7.65
CA TYR A 306 -2.61 -23.94 -6.64
C TYR A 306 -3.40 -23.49 -5.40
N GLN A 307 -4.74 -23.44 -5.46
CA GLN A 307 -5.58 -23.06 -4.33
C GLN A 307 -5.80 -24.28 -3.43
N ARG A 308 -5.81 -24.03 -2.11
CA ARG A 308 -6.06 -25.08 -1.10
C ARG A 308 -7.49 -25.64 -1.15
N ARG A 309 -8.39 -24.97 -1.87
CA ARG A 309 -9.79 -25.38 -2.10
C ARG A 309 -10.02 -26.17 -3.39
N ALA A 310 -9.01 -26.36 -4.25
CA ALA A 310 -9.20 -26.93 -5.59
C ALA A 310 -9.97 -28.27 -5.60
N MET A 311 -9.55 -29.22 -4.77
CA MET A 311 -10.21 -30.54 -4.68
C MET A 311 -11.68 -30.44 -4.20
N PRO A 312 -12.00 -29.75 -3.08
CA PRO A 312 -13.40 -29.48 -2.71
C PRO A 312 -14.24 -28.76 -3.78
N VAL A 313 -13.62 -27.90 -4.61
CA VAL A 313 -14.31 -27.19 -5.68
C VAL A 313 -14.67 -28.14 -6.82
N ILE A 314 -13.75 -29.04 -7.19
CA ILE A 314 -14.01 -30.09 -8.19
C ILE A 314 -15.18 -30.97 -7.76
N ASP A 315 -15.19 -31.43 -6.50
CA ASP A 315 -16.29 -32.23 -5.96
C ASP A 315 -17.63 -31.47 -6.04
N HIS A 316 -17.63 -30.19 -5.66
CA HIS A 316 -18.84 -29.35 -5.72
C HIS A 316 -19.33 -29.12 -7.16
N VAL A 317 -18.43 -28.82 -8.10
CA VAL A 317 -18.78 -28.61 -9.52
C VAL A 317 -19.34 -29.89 -10.13
N TYR A 318 -18.81 -31.06 -9.77
CA TYR A 318 -19.36 -32.34 -10.19
C TYR A 318 -20.77 -32.58 -9.63
N GLU A 319 -21.02 -32.27 -8.36
CA GLU A 319 -22.35 -32.36 -7.76
C GLU A 319 -23.36 -31.43 -8.45
N LEU A 320 -22.94 -30.22 -8.83
CA LEU A 320 -23.75 -29.28 -9.60
C LEU A 320 -24.07 -29.84 -11.00
N ALA A 321 -23.09 -30.40 -11.70
CA ALA A 321 -23.26 -31.02 -13.01
C ALA A 321 -24.23 -32.21 -12.96
N CYS A 322 -24.07 -33.09 -11.96
CA CYS A 322 -24.97 -34.22 -11.71
C CYS A 322 -26.41 -33.75 -11.44
N SER A 323 -26.56 -32.74 -10.58
CA SER A 323 -27.87 -32.20 -10.20
C SER A 323 -28.58 -31.53 -11.39
N ALA A 324 -27.83 -30.84 -12.23
CA ALA A 324 -28.32 -30.24 -13.48
C ALA A 324 -28.52 -31.27 -14.60
N ARG A 325 -28.00 -32.50 -14.45
CA ARG A 325 -27.94 -33.55 -15.47
C ARG A 325 -27.26 -33.08 -16.75
N ARG A 326 -26.13 -32.37 -16.61
CA ARG A 326 -25.38 -31.80 -17.74
C ARG A 326 -23.94 -32.23 -17.71
N LYS A 327 -23.42 -32.59 -18.89
CA LYS A 327 -21.98 -32.72 -19.10
C LYS A 327 -21.38 -31.32 -19.29
N ILE A 328 -20.32 -31.01 -18.54
CA ILE A 328 -19.64 -29.70 -18.59
C ILE A 328 -18.15 -29.86 -18.81
N ALA A 329 -17.50 -28.85 -19.40
CA ALA A 329 -16.04 -28.80 -19.46
C ALA A 329 -15.44 -28.26 -18.16
N VAL A 330 -14.39 -28.90 -17.66
CA VAL A 330 -13.61 -28.36 -16.53
C VAL A 330 -12.16 -28.24 -16.96
N ARG A 331 -11.69 -26.99 -17.05
CA ARG A 331 -10.28 -26.70 -17.31
C ARG A 331 -9.51 -26.64 -16.01
N LEU A 332 -8.60 -27.60 -15.82
CA LEU A 332 -7.67 -27.58 -14.69
C LEU A 332 -6.41 -26.82 -15.10
N VAL A 333 -6.10 -25.76 -14.37
CA VAL A 333 -4.85 -24.98 -14.48
C VAL A 333 -4.09 -25.06 -13.15
N LYS A 334 -2.83 -24.63 -13.12
CA LYS A 334 -2.14 -24.39 -11.84
C LYS A 334 -2.69 -23.14 -11.15
N GLY A 335 -2.47 -21.96 -11.74
CA GLY A 335 -2.93 -20.66 -11.23
C GLY A 335 -2.03 -19.53 -11.73
N ALA A 336 -2.55 -18.31 -11.81
CA ALA A 336 -1.85 -17.18 -12.45
C ALA A 336 -1.67 -15.94 -11.53
N TYR A 337 -2.14 -16.00 -10.28
CA TYR A 337 -2.17 -14.85 -9.35
C TYR A 337 -1.35 -15.09 -8.08
N TRP A 338 -0.40 -16.03 -8.10
CA TRP A 338 0.21 -16.58 -6.88
C TRP A 338 0.87 -15.52 -5.99
N ASP A 339 1.69 -14.64 -6.56
CA ASP A 339 2.38 -13.58 -5.83
C ASP A 339 1.43 -12.55 -5.23
N MET A 340 0.37 -12.19 -5.95
CA MET A 340 -0.72 -11.33 -5.47
C MET A 340 -1.45 -11.98 -4.29
N GLU A 341 -1.75 -13.27 -4.35
CA GLU A 341 -2.40 -13.99 -3.24
C GLU A 341 -1.50 -14.05 -1.99
N ILE A 342 -0.18 -14.22 -2.16
CA ILE A 342 0.76 -14.15 -1.05
C ILE A 342 0.76 -12.73 -0.45
N LYS A 343 0.95 -11.69 -1.27
CA LYS A 343 0.98 -10.30 -0.81
C LYS A 343 -0.31 -9.90 -0.09
N ARG A 344 -1.46 -10.19 -0.70
CA ARG A 344 -2.77 -9.84 -0.15
C ARG A 344 -3.03 -10.53 1.19
N ALA A 345 -2.72 -11.82 1.31
CA ALA A 345 -2.87 -12.52 2.59
C ALA A 345 -1.97 -11.91 3.69
N GLN A 346 -0.76 -11.46 3.34
CA GLN A 346 0.15 -10.72 4.24
C GLN A 346 -0.40 -9.36 4.65
N GLU A 347 -0.88 -8.55 3.72
CA GLU A 347 -1.52 -7.25 3.98
C GLU A 347 -2.74 -7.41 4.89
N MET A 348 -3.57 -8.42 4.65
CA MET A 348 -4.75 -8.74 5.44
C MET A 348 -4.43 -9.40 6.79
N GLY A 349 -3.20 -9.86 7.01
CA GLY A 349 -2.81 -10.55 8.25
C GLY A 349 -3.59 -11.85 8.48
N LEU A 350 -3.82 -12.64 7.43
CA LEU A 350 -4.60 -13.88 7.52
C LEU A 350 -3.87 -15.00 8.26
N ALA A 351 -4.60 -15.99 8.79
CA ALA A 351 -4.00 -17.12 9.49
C ALA A 351 -3.10 -18.00 8.60
N SER A 352 -3.33 -17.99 7.29
CA SER A 352 -2.52 -18.70 6.31
C SER A 352 -2.74 -18.14 4.90
N TYR A 353 -2.27 -18.84 3.87
CA TYR A 353 -2.46 -18.48 2.47
C TYR A 353 -3.61 -19.27 1.84
N PRO A 354 -4.37 -18.69 0.89
CA PRO A 354 -5.35 -19.42 0.10
C PRO A 354 -4.72 -20.35 -0.94
N VAL A 355 -3.42 -20.19 -1.18
CA VAL A 355 -2.59 -20.94 -2.14
C VAL A 355 -1.49 -21.74 -1.44
N PHE A 356 -0.90 -22.70 -2.16
CA PHE A 356 0.32 -23.39 -1.70
C PHE A 356 1.54 -22.47 -1.78
N THR A 357 2.49 -22.62 -0.87
CA THR A 357 3.69 -21.77 -0.80
C THR A 357 4.89 -22.35 -1.55
N ARG A 358 4.83 -23.64 -1.93
CA ARG A 358 5.82 -24.28 -2.82
C ARG A 358 5.20 -24.65 -4.16
N LYS A 359 5.99 -24.56 -5.22
CA LYS A 359 5.59 -25.00 -6.55
C LYS A 359 5.29 -26.51 -6.58
N GLU A 360 6.09 -27.36 -5.94
CA GLU A 360 5.88 -28.82 -5.97
C GLU A 360 4.59 -29.24 -5.25
N ASN A 361 4.18 -28.50 -4.23
CA ASN A 361 2.89 -28.73 -3.55
C ASN A 361 1.71 -28.45 -4.51
N THR A 362 1.84 -27.42 -5.36
CA THR A 362 0.87 -27.16 -6.44
C THR A 362 0.88 -28.28 -7.47
N ASP A 363 2.03 -28.83 -7.83
CA ASP A 363 2.11 -29.95 -8.76
C ASP A 363 1.42 -31.21 -8.21
N VAL A 364 1.66 -31.55 -6.94
CA VAL A 364 0.96 -32.66 -6.25
C VAL A 364 -0.55 -32.41 -6.23
N SER A 365 -0.98 -31.19 -5.89
CA SER A 365 -2.40 -30.80 -5.92
C SER A 365 -3.00 -30.97 -7.32
N TYR A 366 -2.29 -30.54 -8.37
CA TYR A 366 -2.72 -30.69 -9.75
C TYR A 366 -2.89 -32.17 -10.12
N LEU A 367 -1.92 -33.02 -9.80
CA LEU A 367 -1.98 -34.46 -10.08
C LEU A 367 -3.15 -35.14 -9.35
N ALA A 368 -3.38 -34.83 -8.07
CA ALA A 368 -4.52 -35.36 -7.33
C ALA A 368 -5.86 -34.89 -7.92
N CYS A 369 -5.96 -33.60 -8.27
CA CYS A 369 -7.14 -33.03 -8.92
C CYS A 369 -7.40 -33.63 -10.31
N ALA A 370 -6.34 -33.89 -11.09
CA ALA A 370 -6.46 -34.50 -12.41
C ALA A 370 -6.99 -35.93 -12.33
N GLY A 371 -6.45 -36.74 -11.41
CA GLY A 371 -6.98 -38.07 -11.12
C GLY A 371 -8.46 -38.03 -10.75
N ARG A 372 -8.86 -37.09 -9.88
CA ARG A 372 -10.26 -36.90 -9.48
C ARG A 372 -11.18 -36.56 -10.65
N LEU A 373 -10.75 -35.68 -11.55
CA LEU A 373 -11.54 -35.29 -12.74
C LEU A 373 -11.69 -36.44 -13.73
N LEU A 374 -10.67 -37.28 -13.91
CA LEU A 374 -10.73 -38.46 -14.79
C LEU A 374 -11.76 -39.48 -14.29
N ASP A 375 -11.91 -39.63 -12.97
CA ASP A 375 -12.93 -40.48 -12.35
C ASP A 375 -14.36 -39.92 -12.45
N MET A 376 -14.52 -38.65 -12.84
CA MET A 376 -15.80 -37.93 -12.99
C MET A 376 -16.19 -37.72 -14.47
N SER A 377 -15.62 -38.51 -15.38
CA SER A 377 -15.76 -38.35 -16.83
C SER A 377 -17.17 -38.61 -17.39
N ASP A 378 -18.09 -39.12 -16.55
CA ASP A 378 -19.50 -39.29 -16.87
C ASP A 378 -20.26 -37.95 -16.96
N GLN A 379 -19.89 -36.95 -16.16
CA GLN A 379 -20.47 -35.60 -16.20
C GLN A 379 -19.46 -34.49 -16.48
N ILE A 380 -18.17 -34.79 -16.42
CA ILE A 380 -17.12 -33.82 -16.67
C ILE A 380 -16.37 -34.18 -17.93
N PHE A 381 -16.08 -33.18 -18.76
CA PHE A 381 -15.06 -33.26 -19.80
C PHE A 381 -13.79 -32.57 -19.29
N PRO A 382 -12.77 -33.33 -18.85
CA PRO A 382 -11.56 -32.73 -18.31
C PRO A 382 -10.70 -32.07 -19.41
N GLN A 383 -10.25 -30.85 -19.14
CA GLN A 383 -9.32 -30.12 -20.00
C GLN A 383 -8.06 -29.77 -19.19
N PHE A 384 -6.93 -30.40 -19.49
CA PHE A 384 -5.71 -30.25 -18.70
C PHE A 384 -4.76 -29.22 -19.32
N ALA A 385 -4.74 -28.01 -18.75
CA ALA A 385 -3.91 -26.92 -19.21
C ALA A 385 -2.53 -26.95 -18.52
N THR A 386 -1.50 -27.39 -19.24
CA THR A 386 -0.14 -27.49 -18.72
C THR A 386 0.92 -27.48 -19.82
N HIS A 387 2.07 -26.87 -19.52
CA HIS A 387 3.29 -26.97 -20.34
C HIS A 387 4.36 -27.85 -19.69
N ASN A 388 4.07 -28.47 -18.55
CA ASN A 388 5.00 -29.33 -17.84
C ASN A 388 4.92 -30.77 -18.37
N ALA A 389 6.02 -31.28 -18.94
CA ALA A 389 6.07 -32.61 -19.56
C ALA A 389 5.80 -33.73 -18.56
N HIS A 390 6.32 -33.63 -17.33
CA HIS A 390 6.06 -34.62 -16.28
C HIS A 390 4.56 -34.66 -15.92
N THR A 391 3.94 -33.49 -15.71
CA THR A 391 2.49 -33.41 -15.45
C THR A 391 1.68 -34.00 -16.60
N ALA A 392 2.03 -33.69 -17.85
CA ALA A 392 1.32 -34.21 -19.02
C ALA A 392 1.47 -35.74 -19.17
N ALA A 393 2.69 -36.27 -19.03
CA ALA A 393 2.91 -37.72 -19.05
C ALA A 393 2.14 -38.40 -17.91
N ALA A 394 2.17 -37.84 -16.70
CA ALA A 394 1.44 -38.37 -15.55
C ALA A 394 -0.06 -38.54 -15.85
N ILE A 395 -0.70 -37.55 -16.47
CA ILE A 395 -2.12 -37.60 -16.83
C ILE A 395 -2.41 -38.72 -17.83
N ALA A 396 -1.53 -38.93 -18.83
CA ALA A 396 -1.69 -40.01 -19.79
C ALA A 396 -1.69 -41.40 -19.12
N TYR A 397 -0.90 -41.59 -18.06
CA TYR A 397 -0.89 -42.83 -17.28
C TYR A 397 -2.06 -42.95 -16.30
N MET A 398 -2.60 -41.83 -15.79
CA MET A 398 -3.78 -41.84 -14.94
C MET A 398 -5.08 -42.13 -15.72
N ALA A 399 -5.12 -41.78 -17.00
CA ALA A 399 -6.30 -41.91 -17.84
C ALA A 399 -6.60 -43.38 -18.17
N LYS A 400 -7.88 -43.76 -18.06
CA LYS A 400 -8.36 -45.06 -18.55
C LYS A 400 -8.28 -45.07 -20.10
N PRO A 401 -8.12 -46.24 -20.75
CA PRO A 401 -7.98 -46.31 -22.21
C PRO A 401 -9.12 -45.67 -23.03
N ASP A 402 -10.30 -45.57 -22.43
CA ASP A 402 -11.52 -45.00 -23.00
C ASP A 402 -11.86 -43.60 -22.44
N ALA A 403 -11.00 -43.01 -21.60
CA ALA A 403 -11.25 -41.71 -21.01
C ALA A 403 -11.19 -40.59 -22.06
N GLU A 404 -12.28 -39.83 -22.19
CA GLU A 404 -12.33 -38.65 -23.05
C GLU A 404 -11.85 -37.40 -22.31
N PHE A 405 -10.73 -36.84 -22.75
CA PHE A 405 -10.18 -35.57 -22.24
C PHE A 405 -9.41 -34.83 -23.34
N GLU A 406 -8.97 -33.60 -23.05
CA GLU A 406 -8.02 -32.87 -23.89
C GLU A 406 -6.91 -32.22 -23.06
N TYR A 407 -5.76 -31.99 -23.69
CA TYR A 407 -4.73 -31.09 -23.18
C TYR A 407 -4.97 -29.67 -23.68
N GLN A 408 -4.45 -28.68 -22.97
CA GLN A 408 -4.44 -27.31 -23.43
C GLN A 408 -3.08 -26.64 -23.22
N ARG A 409 -2.75 -25.70 -24.10
CA ARG A 409 -1.56 -24.86 -24.04
C ARG A 409 -1.87 -23.42 -24.43
N LEU A 410 -0.91 -22.55 -24.19
CA LEU A 410 -0.97 -21.15 -24.63
C LEU A 410 -0.41 -21.00 -26.04
N HIS A 411 -0.92 -20.00 -26.77
CA HIS A 411 -0.28 -19.54 -28.00
C HIS A 411 1.14 -19.02 -27.72
N GLY A 412 2.04 -19.20 -28.68
CA GLY A 412 3.47 -18.88 -28.51
C GLY A 412 4.26 -19.87 -27.64
N MET A 413 3.60 -20.77 -26.87
CA MET A 413 4.29 -21.59 -25.86
C MET A 413 3.92 -23.08 -25.93
N GLY A 414 4.89 -23.95 -25.64
CA GLY A 414 4.68 -25.40 -25.52
C GLY A 414 4.24 -26.12 -26.81
N GLY A 415 4.47 -25.50 -27.99
CA GLY A 415 4.05 -26.06 -29.29
C GLY A 415 4.65 -27.44 -29.56
N SER A 416 5.98 -27.56 -29.50
CA SER A 416 6.66 -28.84 -29.75
C SER A 416 6.35 -29.89 -28.68
N LEU A 417 6.22 -29.48 -27.42
CA LEU A 417 5.82 -30.40 -26.33
C LEU A 417 4.45 -31.01 -26.62
N HIS A 418 3.45 -30.20 -26.97
CA HIS A 418 2.12 -30.72 -27.25
C HIS A 418 2.05 -31.51 -28.55
N ALA A 419 2.83 -31.16 -29.57
CA ALA A 419 2.94 -32.00 -30.77
C ALA A 419 3.41 -33.42 -30.41
N ARG A 420 4.41 -33.56 -29.52
CA ARG A 420 4.85 -34.86 -29.00
C ARG A 420 3.78 -35.58 -28.19
N LEU A 421 3.01 -34.88 -27.36
CA LEU A 421 1.89 -35.49 -26.63
C LEU A 421 0.81 -36.06 -27.57
N MET A 422 0.50 -35.33 -28.65
CA MET A 422 -0.44 -35.81 -29.67
C MET A 422 0.12 -37.04 -30.40
N ASP A 423 1.41 -37.04 -30.76
CA ASP A 423 2.07 -38.16 -31.43
C ASP A 423 2.16 -39.41 -30.54
N MET A 424 2.59 -39.25 -29.28
CA MET A 424 2.85 -40.37 -28.35
C MET A 424 1.58 -40.99 -27.79
N TYR A 425 0.58 -40.17 -27.44
CA TYR A 425 -0.61 -40.61 -26.73
C TYR A 425 -1.90 -40.52 -27.56
N GLY A 426 -1.84 -40.02 -28.80
CA GLY A 426 -3.03 -39.78 -29.61
C GLY A 426 -3.96 -38.73 -29.01
N ALA A 427 -3.45 -37.89 -28.11
CA ALA A 427 -4.25 -36.96 -27.33
C ALA A 427 -4.66 -35.73 -28.17
N ARG A 428 -5.74 -35.07 -27.76
CA ARG A 428 -6.15 -33.77 -28.33
C ARG A 428 -5.44 -32.63 -27.62
N SER A 429 -5.14 -31.55 -28.34
CA SER A 429 -4.57 -30.33 -27.78
C SER A 429 -5.28 -29.07 -28.28
N ARG A 430 -5.70 -28.22 -27.34
CA ARG A 430 -6.30 -26.90 -27.61
C ARG A 430 -5.35 -25.77 -27.28
N ILE A 431 -5.27 -24.79 -28.18
CA ILE A 431 -4.46 -23.59 -28.05
C ILE A 431 -5.34 -22.47 -27.52
N TYR A 432 -5.04 -22.00 -26.32
CA TYR A 432 -5.56 -20.78 -25.75
C TYR A 432 -4.86 -19.58 -26.41
N ALA A 433 -5.61 -18.82 -27.20
CA ALA A 433 -5.11 -17.84 -28.16
C ALA A 433 -5.55 -16.41 -27.81
N PRO A 434 -4.63 -15.54 -27.37
CA PRO A 434 -4.96 -14.14 -27.07
C PRO A 434 -5.27 -13.35 -28.33
N VAL A 435 -6.26 -12.48 -28.23
CA VAL A 435 -6.78 -11.63 -29.31
C VAL A 435 -7.09 -10.25 -28.75
N GLY A 436 -6.49 -9.21 -29.30
CA GLY A 436 -6.76 -7.84 -28.88
C GLY A 436 -5.67 -6.86 -29.31
N THR A 437 -5.88 -5.57 -29.02
CA THR A 437 -4.93 -4.55 -29.43
C THR A 437 -3.67 -4.59 -28.55
N HIS A 438 -2.60 -3.93 -29.00
CA HIS A 438 -1.38 -3.83 -28.18
C HIS A 438 -1.64 -3.13 -26.84
N LYS A 439 -2.63 -2.25 -26.72
CA LYS A 439 -2.95 -1.57 -25.45
C LYS A 439 -3.51 -2.57 -24.43
N ASP A 440 -4.37 -3.48 -24.89
CA ASP A 440 -5.07 -4.48 -24.07
C ASP A 440 -4.16 -5.69 -23.75
N LEU A 441 -3.14 -5.93 -24.57
CA LEU A 441 -2.17 -7.01 -24.39
C LEU A 441 -1.26 -6.83 -23.15
N LEU A 442 -0.91 -5.61 -22.77
CA LEU A 442 0.24 -5.36 -21.89
C LEU A 442 0.11 -5.81 -20.44
N PRO A 443 -1.02 -5.58 -19.73
CA PRO A 443 -1.17 -6.07 -18.37
C PRO A 443 -1.15 -7.61 -18.35
N TYR A 444 -1.77 -8.23 -19.36
CA TYR A 444 -1.70 -9.65 -19.63
C TYR A 444 -0.26 -10.13 -19.94
N LEU A 445 0.49 -9.37 -20.74
CA LEU A 445 1.84 -9.75 -21.20
C LEU A 445 2.83 -9.87 -20.04
N VAL A 446 2.81 -8.92 -19.09
CA VAL A 446 3.70 -9.01 -17.92
C VAL A 446 3.34 -10.23 -17.09
N ARG A 447 2.06 -10.43 -16.75
CA ARG A 447 1.61 -11.62 -16.00
C ARG A 447 2.00 -12.92 -16.70
N ARG A 448 1.82 -12.97 -18.02
CA ARG A 448 2.14 -14.12 -18.88
C ARG A 448 3.64 -14.44 -18.91
N LEU A 449 4.46 -13.41 -18.94
CA LEU A 449 5.92 -13.55 -18.90
C LEU A 449 6.39 -13.99 -17.52
N LEU A 450 5.80 -13.48 -16.44
CA LEU A 450 6.12 -13.94 -15.09
C LEU A 450 5.74 -15.41 -14.87
N GLU A 451 4.55 -15.83 -15.34
CA GLU A 451 4.09 -17.22 -15.24
C GLU A 451 5.09 -18.21 -15.85
N ASN A 452 5.75 -17.81 -16.94
CA ASN A 452 6.57 -18.74 -17.73
C ASN A 452 8.08 -18.47 -17.66
N GLY A 453 8.52 -17.29 -17.25
CA GLY A 453 9.93 -16.93 -17.13
C GLY A 453 10.45 -16.89 -15.69
N ALA A 454 9.63 -17.25 -14.69
CA ALA A 454 10.14 -17.57 -13.35
C ALA A 454 11.24 -18.64 -13.41
N ASN A 455 12.21 -18.62 -12.49
CA ASN A 455 13.29 -19.62 -12.47
C ASN A 455 12.78 -21.05 -12.20
N SER A 456 11.66 -21.15 -11.50
CA SER A 456 10.94 -22.39 -11.22
C SER A 456 10.01 -22.83 -12.36
N SER A 457 9.79 -21.97 -13.37
CA SER A 457 8.95 -22.30 -14.51
C SER A 457 9.60 -23.41 -15.33
N PHE A 458 8.81 -24.43 -15.64
CA PHE A 458 9.24 -25.53 -16.49
C PHE A 458 9.69 -25.04 -17.86
N VAL A 459 9.06 -24.02 -18.44
CA VAL A 459 9.42 -23.52 -19.79
C VAL A 459 10.82 -22.90 -19.79
N ASN A 460 11.16 -22.16 -18.74
CA ASN A 460 12.48 -21.56 -18.59
C ASN A 460 13.56 -22.64 -18.43
N GLN A 461 13.33 -23.62 -17.55
CA GLN A 461 14.25 -24.75 -17.31
C GLN A 461 14.39 -25.66 -18.55
N LEU A 462 13.30 -25.88 -19.28
CA LEU A 462 13.27 -26.70 -20.50
C LEU A 462 14.27 -26.19 -21.54
N MET A 463 14.37 -24.87 -21.68
CA MET A 463 15.23 -24.22 -22.66
C MET A 463 16.67 -23.98 -22.17
N ASP A 464 16.93 -24.02 -20.86
CA ASP A 464 18.27 -23.84 -20.29
C ASP A 464 19.11 -25.13 -20.38
N GLU A 465 20.04 -25.19 -21.34
CA GLU A 465 20.95 -26.34 -21.54
C GLU A 465 21.83 -26.66 -20.30
N ARG A 466 21.96 -25.73 -19.34
CA ARG A 466 22.72 -25.96 -18.10
C ARG A 466 21.97 -26.84 -17.11
N VAL A 467 20.64 -26.89 -17.20
CA VAL A 467 19.80 -27.72 -16.33
C VAL A 467 19.70 -29.13 -16.91
N ALA A 468 20.02 -30.13 -16.10
CA ALA A 468 19.95 -31.52 -16.51
C ALA A 468 18.49 -31.94 -16.77
N ILE A 469 18.24 -32.75 -17.80
CA ILE A 469 16.88 -33.21 -18.11
C ILE A 469 16.25 -33.92 -16.91
N ASP A 470 17.03 -34.73 -16.20
CA ASP A 470 16.58 -35.48 -15.02
C ASP A 470 16.07 -34.56 -13.91
N GLU A 471 16.66 -33.37 -13.77
CA GLU A 471 16.21 -32.36 -12.80
C GLU A 471 14.86 -31.76 -13.19
N ILE A 472 14.66 -31.47 -14.48
CA ILE A 472 13.43 -30.84 -15.03
C ILE A 472 12.20 -31.74 -14.89
N VAL A 473 12.39 -33.04 -15.06
CA VAL A 473 11.31 -34.04 -15.00
C VAL A 473 11.27 -34.77 -13.66
N THR A 474 11.87 -34.18 -12.61
CA THR A 474 11.83 -34.75 -11.27
C THR A 474 10.40 -34.97 -10.81
N ASP A 475 10.16 -36.11 -10.16
CA ASP A 475 8.86 -36.46 -9.64
C ASP A 475 8.47 -35.57 -8.44
N PRO A 476 7.41 -34.75 -8.55
CA PRO A 476 7.02 -33.84 -7.48
C PRO A 476 6.59 -34.56 -6.20
N ILE A 477 6.11 -35.80 -6.28
CA ILE A 477 5.72 -36.59 -5.10
C ILE A 477 6.97 -36.94 -4.28
N GLU A 478 8.04 -37.38 -4.94
CA GLU A 478 9.31 -37.70 -4.29
C GLU A 478 9.97 -36.44 -3.71
N THR A 479 9.97 -35.33 -4.46
CA THR A 479 10.50 -34.05 -3.97
C THR A 479 9.78 -33.60 -2.69
N VAL A 480 8.45 -33.63 -2.67
CA VAL A 480 7.67 -33.25 -1.49
C VAL A 480 7.92 -34.20 -0.31
N GLN A 481 8.06 -35.51 -0.55
CA GLN A 481 8.35 -36.49 0.49
C GLN A 481 9.75 -36.32 1.10
N ASN A 482 10.73 -35.87 0.30
CA ASN A 482 12.10 -35.64 0.72
C ASN A 482 12.34 -34.25 1.33
N ASN A 483 11.41 -33.32 1.18
CA ASN A 483 11.51 -31.98 1.76
C ASN A 483 11.49 -32.02 3.29
N HIS A 484 12.44 -31.33 3.93
CA HIS A 484 12.46 -31.14 5.39
C HIS A 484 11.21 -30.41 5.91
N SER A 485 10.66 -29.47 5.12
CA SER A 485 9.42 -28.76 5.42
C SER A 485 8.48 -28.74 4.20
N ILE A 486 7.20 -29.05 4.41
CA ILE A 486 6.20 -29.00 3.33
C ILE A 486 5.94 -27.56 2.91
N SER A 487 5.70 -26.64 3.84
CA SER A 487 5.58 -25.21 3.53
C SER A 487 6.95 -24.60 3.19
N HIS A 488 6.96 -23.51 2.42
CA HIS A 488 8.19 -22.83 2.02
C HIS A 488 8.83 -22.08 3.20
N PRO A 489 10.10 -22.33 3.56
CA PRO A 489 10.73 -21.78 4.76
C PRO A 489 10.99 -20.27 4.70
N ASN A 490 11.13 -19.71 3.49
CA ASN A 490 11.36 -18.26 3.30
C ASN A 490 10.07 -17.47 3.03
N ILE A 491 8.90 -18.11 3.10
CA ILE A 491 7.60 -17.43 3.02
C ILE A 491 6.96 -17.60 4.39
N PRO A 492 7.20 -16.66 5.34
CA PRO A 492 6.59 -16.74 6.66
C PRO A 492 5.07 -16.69 6.55
N VAL A 493 4.34 -17.21 7.53
CA VAL A 493 2.88 -17.00 7.59
C VAL A 493 2.56 -15.50 7.73
N PRO A 494 1.39 -15.01 7.27
CA PRO A 494 1.10 -13.57 7.26
C PRO A 494 1.25 -12.86 8.61
N THR A 495 0.99 -13.56 9.72
CA THR A 495 1.15 -13.00 11.07
C THR A 495 2.63 -12.83 11.48
N ASP A 496 3.56 -13.48 10.80
CA ASP A 496 4.97 -13.58 11.20
C ASP A 496 5.90 -12.86 10.22
N ILE A 497 5.36 -11.98 9.37
CA ILE A 497 6.12 -11.27 8.31
C ILE A 497 7.07 -10.19 8.83
N LEU A 498 7.03 -9.89 10.13
CA LEU A 498 7.73 -8.75 10.72
C LEU A 498 9.08 -9.19 11.29
N GLU A 499 10.16 -8.72 10.68
CA GLU A 499 11.54 -9.11 11.03
C GLU A 499 11.97 -8.69 12.45
N ASP A 500 11.21 -7.81 13.10
CA ASP A 500 11.47 -7.37 14.47
C ASP A 500 10.99 -8.37 15.54
N GLY A 501 10.40 -9.49 15.11
CA GLY A 501 9.97 -10.60 15.94
C GLY A 501 8.59 -10.43 16.59
N ARG A 502 7.85 -9.35 16.28
CA ARG A 502 6.46 -9.18 16.71
C ARG A 502 5.52 -9.91 15.75
N ALA A 503 4.40 -10.41 16.28
CA ALA A 503 3.31 -10.88 15.42
C ALA A 503 2.51 -9.69 14.89
N SER A 504 2.22 -9.67 13.58
CA SER A 504 1.25 -8.75 12.96
C SER A 504 -0.14 -9.00 13.53
N ALA A 505 -0.95 -7.96 13.66
CA ALA A 505 -2.36 -8.11 14.02
C ALA A 505 -3.09 -9.03 13.01
N ALA A 506 -3.78 -10.04 13.54
CA ALA A 506 -4.61 -10.93 12.73
C ALA A 506 -5.79 -10.17 12.12
N GLY A 507 -6.10 -10.42 10.85
CA GLY A 507 -7.27 -9.85 10.18
C GLY A 507 -8.33 -10.87 9.83
N ILE A 508 -9.37 -10.38 9.15
CA ILE A 508 -10.55 -11.15 8.75
C ILE A 508 -10.72 -11.01 7.24
N ASP A 509 -10.91 -12.14 6.55
CA ASP A 509 -11.36 -12.13 5.17
C ASP A 509 -12.89 -12.13 5.10
N LEU A 510 -13.46 -10.94 4.88
CA LEU A 510 -14.90 -10.72 4.75
C LEU A 510 -15.47 -11.23 3.42
N THR A 511 -14.65 -11.76 2.52
CA THR A 511 -15.12 -12.38 1.27
C THR A 511 -15.60 -13.82 1.46
N GLN A 512 -15.40 -14.38 2.66
CA GLN A 512 -15.91 -15.71 3.01
C GLN A 512 -17.33 -15.59 3.56
N SER A 513 -18.30 -16.23 2.89
CA SER A 513 -19.73 -16.06 3.18
C SER A 513 -20.16 -16.37 4.61
N ASN A 514 -19.57 -17.39 5.24
CA ASN A 514 -19.87 -17.71 6.63
C ASN A 514 -19.28 -16.70 7.63
N VAL A 515 -18.17 -16.06 7.28
CA VAL A 515 -17.50 -15.06 8.12
C VAL A 515 -18.27 -13.74 8.03
N GLU A 516 -18.62 -13.31 6.81
CA GLU A 516 -19.41 -12.10 6.60
C GLU A 516 -20.74 -12.14 7.36
N ALA A 517 -21.51 -13.22 7.21
CA ALA A 517 -22.80 -13.37 7.88
C ALA A 517 -22.69 -13.30 9.41
N ASP A 518 -21.67 -13.93 10.00
CA ASP A 518 -21.39 -13.90 11.45
C ASP A 518 -21.08 -12.46 11.92
N LYS A 519 -20.25 -11.72 11.18
CA LYS A 519 -19.90 -10.34 11.53
C LYS A 519 -21.06 -9.38 11.32
N ALA A 520 -21.81 -9.51 10.23
CA ALA A 520 -23.00 -8.71 9.97
C ALA A 520 -24.07 -8.91 11.05
N GLU A 521 -24.32 -10.16 11.49
CA GLU A 521 -25.26 -10.46 12.57
C GLU A 521 -24.83 -9.81 13.89
N ARG A 522 -23.53 -9.86 14.21
CA ARG A 522 -22.99 -9.22 15.42
C ARG A 522 -23.20 -7.71 15.41
N VAL A 523 -22.86 -7.04 14.31
CA VAL A 523 -23.06 -5.59 14.16
C VAL A 523 -24.56 -5.23 14.21
N ALA A 524 -25.44 -6.11 13.73
CA ALA A 524 -26.88 -5.91 13.77
C ALA A 524 -27.52 -6.12 15.17
N SER A 525 -26.78 -6.63 16.17
CA SER A 525 -27.33 -6.98 17.50
C SER A 525 -27.88 -5.79 18.31
N ARG A 526 -27.63 -4.54 17.87
CA ARG A 526 -28.18 -3.28 18.40
C ARG A 526 -28.10 -3.15 19.93
N GLU A 527 -27.05 -3.69 20.53
CA GLU A 527 -26.80 -3.55 21.98
C GLU A 527 -26.68 -2.05 22.34
N VAL A 528 -27.22 -1.67 23.50
CA VAL A 528 -27.17 -0.29 24.01
C VAL A 528 -26.22 -0.24 25.19
N HIS A 529 -25.09 0.44 25.03
CA HIS A 529 -24.06 0.57 26.06
C HIS A 529 -24.43 1.66 27.06
N ARG A 530 -24.31 1.41 28.36
CA ARG A 530 -24.55 2.40 29.41
C ARG A 530 -23.29 2.63 30.22
N LEU A 531 -22.80 3.86 30.20
CA LEU A 531 -21.59 4.29 30.88
C LEU A 531 -21.95 5.37 31.90
N HIS A 532 -22.39 4.94 33.09
CA HIS A 532 -22.74 5.80 34.22
C HIS A 532 -21.68 5.68 35.33
N GLY A 533 -21.46 6.75 36.09
CA GLY A 533 -20.66 6.69 37.32
C GLY A 533 -21.37 5.92 38.45
N GLU A 534 -20.63 5.53 39.50
CA GLU A 534 -21.17 4.86 40.70
C GLU A 534 -22.07 5.75 41.58
N THR A 535 -22.32 7.00 41.20
CA THR A 535 -23.09 7.97 42.01
C THR A 535 -24.46 8.29 41.43
N ASP A 536 -25.47 8.20 42.29
CA ASP A 536 -26.90 8.27 42.02
C ASP A 536 -27.43 9.73 41.81
N ASN A 537 -26.78 10.56 40.98
CA ASN A 537 -27.17 11.98 40.84
C ASN A 537 -27.33 12.51 39.41
N SER A 538 -28.53 13.07 39.18
CA SER A 538 -29.06 13.92 38.09
C SER A 538 -28.99 13.38 36.66
N LEU A 539 -30.18 13.13 36.08
CA LEU A 539 -30.42 12.82 34.66
C LEU A 539 -29.93 13.92 33.68
N ASP A 540 -29.48 15.08 34.15
CA ASP A 540 -29.13 16.26 33.33
C ASP A 540 -27.70 16.21 32.73
N THR A 541 -26.84 15.26 33.11
CA THR A 541 -25.45 15.10 32.61
C THR A 541 -25.27 13.93 31.64
N VAL A 542 -26.31 13.15 31.39
CA VAL A 542 -26.30 11.98 30.50
C VAL A 542 -26.54 12.43 29.06
N VAL A 543 -25.67 12.01 28.15
CA VAL A 543 -25.75 12.27 26.72
C VAL A 543 -26.03 10.98 25.96
N LEU A 544 -26.97 11.06 25.02
CA LEU A 544 -27.31 9.95 24.14
C LEU A 544 -26.35 9.92 22.94
N ILE A 545 -25.69 8.79 22.72
CA ILE A 545 -24.85 8.54 21.55
C ILE A 545 -25.67 7.74 20.54
N LYS A 546 -25.86 8.33 19.36
CA LYS A 546 -26.69 7.80 18.27
C LYS A 546 -25.83 7.50 17.06
N ALA A 547 -26.25 6.52 16.27
CA ALA A 547 -25.48 6.08 15.12
C ALA A 547 -25.49 7.14 14.00
N PRO A 548 -24.34 7.55 13.43
CA PRO A 548 -24.30 8.57 12.37
C PRO A 548 -25.05 8.15 11.09
N GLN A 549 -25.16 6.85 10.82
CA GLN A 549 -25.92 6.31 9.68
C GLN A 549 -27.43 6.36 9.87
N ASP A 550 -27.92 6.41 11.12
CA ASP A 550 -29.35 6.51 11.42
C ASP A 550 -29.56 7.02 12.85
N GLN A 551 -30.00 8.27 12.97
CA GLN A 551 -30.21 8.96 14.25
C GLN A 551 -31.42 8.44 15.05
N THR A 552 -32.17 7.47 14.52
CA THR A 552 -33.19 6.72 15.26
C THR A 552 -32.58 5.58 16.08
N HIS A 553 -31.35 5.15 15.76
CA HIS A 553 -30.66 4.08 16.47
C HIS A 553 -29.75 4.63 17.58
N LEU A 554 -30.04 4.20 18.81
CA LEU A 554 -29.22 4.49 19.98
C LEU A 554 -28.05 3.49 20.04
N VAL A 555 -26.84 3.99 20.20
CA VAL A 555 -25.63 3.18 20.48
C VAL A 555 -25.42 3.07 21.98
N GLY A 556 -25.62 4.16 22.72
CA GLY A 556 -25.48 4.13 24.16
C GLY A 556 -25.76 5.46 24.86
N GLU A 557 -25.58 5.43 26.17
CA GLU A 557 -25.76 6.54 27.09
C GLU A 557 -24.44 6.77 27.82
N VAL A 558 -23.95 8.01 27.83
CA VAL A 558 -22.68 8.37 28.48
C VAL A 558 -22.85 9.55 29.41
N GLU A 559 -22.29 9.45 30.61
CA GLU A 559 -22.24 10.56 31.54
C GLU A 559 -21.02 11.46 31.25
N TYR A 560 -21.26 12.76 31.08
CA TYR A 560 -20.16 13.71 30.85
C TYR A 560 -19.50 14.11 32.18
N ALA A 561 -18.18 14.03 32.21
CA ALA A 561 -17.38 14.58 33.29
C ALA A 561 -17.45 16.11 33.31
N ASP A 562 -17.45 16.67 34.52
CA ASP A 562 -17.32 18.11 34.73
C ASP A 562 -15.84 18.54 34.86
N VAL A 563 -15.60 19.84 34.99
CA VAL A 563 -14.26 20.39 35.18
C VAL A 563 -13.64 19.93 36.51
N SER A 564 -14.43 19.65 37.54
CA SER A 564 -13.93 19.17 38.84
C SER A 564 -13.30 17.78 38.74
N SER A 565 -13.77 16.95 37.80
CA SER A 565 -13.22 15.64 37.52
C SER A 565 -11.82 15.70 36.90
N VAL A 566 -11.44 16.81 36.26
CA VAL A 566 -10.07 17.01 35.74
C VAL A 566 -9.07 17.01 36.89
N ASP A 567 -9.29 17.83 37.92
CA ASP A 567 -8.40 17.93 39.08
C ASP A 567 -8.28 16.58 39.81
N LYS A 568 -9.41 15.86 39.95
CA LYS A 568 -9.44 14.51 40.54
C LYS A 568 -8.59 13.54 39.73
N ALA A 569 -8.77 13.49 38.41
CA ALA A 569 -8.03 12.60 37.52
C ALA A 569 -6.52 12.88 37.60
N PHE A 570 -6.09 14.14 37.49
CA PHE A 570 -4.67 14.50 37.61
C PHE A 570 -4.08 14.23 39.00
N LYS A 571 -4.88 14.34 40.07
CA LYS A 571 -4.45 13.96 41.42
C LYS A 571 -4.26 12.45 41.54
N VAL A 572 -5.17 11.65 40.97
CA VAL A 572 -5.08 10.18 40.95
C VAL A 572 -3.84 9.74 40.16
N THR A 573 -3.67 10.25 38.95
CA THR A 573 -2.52 9.90 38.08
C THR A 573 -1.19 10.40 38.62
N GLY A 574 -1.17 11.57 39.28
CA GLY A 574 0.03 12.12 39.90
C GLY A 574 0.52 11.35 41.13
N ASN A 575 -0.38 10.65 41.84
CA ASN A 575 -0.05 9.82 43.01
C ASN A 575 0.21 8.35 42.67
N SER A 576 0.19 7.98 41.39
CA SER A 576 0.36 6.62 40.94
C SER A 576 1.81 6.16 41.04
N ASN A 577 2.00 4.92 41.48
CA ASN A 577 3.30 4.26 41.52
C ASN A 577 3.62 3.48 40.22
N TRP A 578 2.95 3.80 39.10
CA TRP A 578 3.09 3.06 37.84
C TRP A 578 4.55 2.92 37.38
N ALA A 579 5.28 4.03 37.32
CA ALA A 579 6.69 4.05 36.90
C ALA A 579 7.62 3.30 37.87
N SER A 580 7.36 3.38 39.18
CA SER A 580 8.24 2.82 40.21
C SER A 580 7.98 1.34 40.50
N ASN A 581 6.74 0.87 40.28
CA ASN A 581 6.33 -0.50 40.56
C ASN A 581 6.42 -1.43 39.34
N THR A 582 6.76 -0.91 38.16
CA THR A 582 6.85 -1.71 36.93
C THR A 582 8.17 -1.53 36.21
N THR A 583 8.68 -2.64 35.66
CA THR A 583 9.81 -2.62 34.72
C THR A 583 9.30 -2.41 33.29
N ALA A 584 10.18 -2.04 32.35
CA ALA A 584 9.82 -1.94 30.94
C ALA A 584 9.24 -3.25 30.38
N SER A 585 9.81 -4.39 30.77
CA SER A 585 9.31 -5.72 30.41
C SER A 585 7.92 -6.00 30.99
N SER A 586 7.67 -5.71 32.27
CA SER A 586 6.33 -5.89 32.87
C SER A 586 5.26 -5.03 32.18
N ARG A 587 5.60 -3.79 31.79
CA ARG A 587 4.67 -2.96 31.01
C ARG A 587 4.44 -3.50 29.62
N ALA A 588 5.49 -4.00 28.95
CA ALA A 588 5.37 -4.64 27.65
C ALA A 588 4.46 -5.89 27.69
N ASP A 589 4.57 -6.71 28.74
CA ASP A 589 3.69 -7.89 28.93
C ASP A 589 2.22 -7.48 29.06
N ILE A 590 1.92 -6.41 29.80
CA ILE A 590 0.56 -5.88 29.93
C ILE A 590 0.02 -5.39 28.57
N LEU A 591 0.84 -4.68 27.78
CA LEU A 591 0.44 -4.21 26.45
C LEU A 591 0.23 -5.37 25.48
N ASN A 592 1.09 -6.40 25.50
CA ASN A 592 0.90 -7.61 24.70
C ASN A 592 -0.37 -8.38 25.11
N LYS A 593 -0.69 -8.40 26.41
CA LYS A 593 -1.97 -8.95 26.89
C LYS A 593 -3.17 -8.11 26.42
N ALA A 594 -3.06 -6.78 26.38
CA ALA A 594 -4.09 -5.92 25.81
C ALA A 594 -4.30 -6.20 24.31
N ALA A 595 -3.21 -6.36 23.55
CA ALA A 595 -3.26 -6.74 22.14
C ALA A 595 -3.99 -8.08 21.93
N LYS A 596 -3.72 -9.08 22.79
CA LYS A 596 -4.42 -10.37 22.76
C LYS A 596 -5.91 -10.25 23.09
N LEU A 597 -6.28 -9.46 24.11
CA LEU A 597 -7.69 -9.23 24.45
C LEU A 597 -8.44 -8.52 23.31
N LEU A 598 -7.80 -7.58 22.60
CA LEU A 598 -8.37 -6.93 21.43
C LEU A 598 -8.63 -7.92 20.28
N GLU A 599 -7.76 -8.91 20.09
CA GLU A 599 -7.99 -9.99 19.13
C GLU A 599 -9.14 -10.92 19.56
N GLU A 600 -9.21 -11.27 20.84
CA GLU A 600 -10.26 -12.14 21.41
C GLU A 600 -11.65 -11.46 21.41
N GLU A 601 -11.69 -10.14 21.56
CA GLU A 601 -12.92 -9.32 21.65
C GLU A 601 -13.14 -8.46 20.41
N MET A 602 -12.48 -8.76 19.29
CA MET A 602 -12.50 -7.96 18.05
C MET A 602 -13.92 -7.61 17.60
N ASP A 603 -14.84 -8.56 17.69
CA ASP A 603 -16.24 -8.43 17.28
C ASP A 603 -17.00 -7.29 17.96
N GLU A 604 -16.70 -7.01 19.24
CA GLU A 604 -17.28 -5.86 19.95
C GLU A 604 -16.75 -4.54 19.38
N PHE A 605 -15.43 -4.46 19.17
CA PHE A 605 -14.81 -3.25 18.63
C PHE A 605 -15.18 -2.99 17.17
N LEU A 606 -15.41 -4.04 16.36
CA LEU A 606 -15.96 -3.91 15.01
C LEU A 606 -17.34 -3.27 15.03
N GLU A 607 -18.22 -3.76 15.91
CA GLU A 607 -19.58 -3.24 16.07
C GLU A 607 -19.58 -1.77 16.48
N LEU A 608 -18.74 -1.37 17.43
CA LEU A 608 -18.60 0.03 17.84
C LEU A 608 -17.98 0.91 16.74
N CYS A 609 -16.97 0.43 16.00
CA CYS A 609 -16.44 1.17 14.84
C CYS A 609 -17.52 1.46 13.79
N VAL A 610 -18.42 0.50 13.53
CA VAL A 610 -19.50 0.66 12.56
C VAL A 610 -20.64 1.52 13.10
N ARG A 611 -21.11 1.25 14.31
CA ARG A 611 -22.31 1.89 14.88
C ARG A 611 -22.04 3.24 15.51
N GLU A 612 -20.90 3.42 16.17
CA GLU A 612 -20.56 4.68 16.83
C GLU A 612 -19.87 5.65 15.87
N ALA A 613 -18.96 5.15 15.03
CA ALA A 613 -18.13 5.99 14.16
C ALA A 613 -18.51 5.94 12.67
N GLY A 614 -19.50 5.12 12.28
CA GLY A 614 -20.00 5.05 10.90
C GLY A 614 -19.02 4.42 9.90
N LYS A 615 -18.06 3.62 10.37
CA LYS A 615 -17.06 2.97 9.51
C LYS A 615 -17.62 1.75 8.81
N THR A 616 -17.24 1.54 7.54
CA THR A 616 -17.54 0.28 6.85
C THR A 616 -16.87 -0.90 7.56
N LEU A 617 -17.40 -2.10 7.39
CA LEU A 617 -16.82 -3.32 7.99
C LEU A 617 -15.31 -3.50 7.67
N PRO A 618 -14.83 -3.32 6.43
CA PRO A 618 -13.39 -3.39 6.15
C PRO A 618 -12.57 -2.34 6.91
N ASP A 619 -13.08 -1.11 7.02
CA ASP A 619 -12.44 -0.03 7.78
C ASP A 619 -12.37 -0.33 9.28
N ALA A 620 -13.41 -0.96 9.82
CA ALA A 620 -13.45 -1.39 11.22
C ALA A 620 -12.39 -2.47 11.50
N VAL A 621 -12.25 -3.47 10.62
CA VAL A 621 -11.20 -4.51 10.74
C VAL A 621 -9.81 -3.87 10.70
N ALA A 622 -9.57 -2.95 9.76
CA ALA A 622 -8.29 -2.26 9.66
C ALA A 622 -7.96 -1.45 10.93
N GLU A 623 -8.94 -0.78 11.53
CA GLU A 623 -8.73 0.01 12.74
C GLU A 623 -8.43 -0.86 13.97
N VAL A 624 -9.15 -1.97 14.18
CA VAL A 624 -8.86 -2.86 15.31
C VAL A 624 -7.44 -3.45 15.17
N ARG A 625 -7.04 -3.83 13.95
CA ARG A 625 -5.68 -4.30 13.67
C ARG A 625 -4.62 -3.25 13.98
N GLU A 626 -4.84 -2.01 13.56
CA GLU A 626 -3.93 -0.90 13.85
C GLU A 626 -3.76 -0.68 15.36
N ALA A 627 -4.84 -0.79 16.15
CA ALA A 627 -4.80 -0.72 17.60
C ALA A 627 -3.99 -1.85 18.27
N ILE A 628 -4.15 -3.08 17.77
CA ILE A 628 -3.37 -4.26 18.19
C ILE A 628 -1.89 -4.04 17.88
N ASP A 629 -1.58 -3.59 16.66
CA ASP A 629 -0.20 -3.34 16.25
C ASP A 629 0.46 -2.24 17.07
N PHE A 630 -0.25 -1.15 17.44
CA PHE A 630 0.29 -0.14 18.36
C PHE A 630 0.67 -0.71 19.73
N CYS A 631 -0.18 -1.58 20.30
CA CYS A 631 0.10 -2.25 21.57
C CYS A 631 1.40 -3.06 21.48
N ARG A 632 1.51 -3.94 20.47
CA ARG A 632 2.68 -4.82 20.26
C ARG A 632 3.95 -4.03 19.92
N TYR A 633 3.84 -3.03 19.05
CA TYR A 633 4.97 -2.23 18.60
C TYR A 633 5.57 -1.42 19.75
N TYR A 634 4.76 -0.72 20.54
CA TYR A 634 5.29 0.07 21.66
C TYR A 634 5.75 -0.80 22.83
N ALA A 635 5.16 -1.98 23.04
CA ALA A 635 5.68 -2.99 23.97
C ALA A 635 7.12 -3.41 23.59
N LEU A 636 7.40 -3.61 22.31
CA LEU A 636 8.74 -3.93 21.81
C LEU A 636 9.69 -2.73 21.91
N ARG A 637 9.26 -1.54 21.47
CA ARG A 637 10.11 -0.34 21.45
C ARG A 637 10.49 0.16 22.83
N ALA A 638 9.61 0.07 23.82
CA ALA A 638 9.89 0.52 25.19
C ALA A 638 10.99 -0.30 25.89
N GLN A 639 11.29 -1.50 25.39
CA GLN A 639 12.33 -2.38 25.92
C GLN A 639 13.73 -2.10 25.32
N LYS A 640 13.88 -1.17 24.38
CA LYS A 640 15.20 -0.81 23.86
C LYS A 640 15.99 0.00 24.89
N ASP A 641 17.29 -0.29 25.04
CA ASP A 641 18.17 0.33 26.06
C ASP A 641 18.15 1.86 26.00
N GLU A 642 18.15 2.43 24.78
CA GLU A 642 18.07 3.87 24.52
C GLU A 642 16.81 4.54 25.10
N ILE A 643 15.73 3.78 25.26
CA ILE A 643 14.48 4.24 25.90
C ILE A 643 14.52 3.96 27.40
N GLN A 644 15.00 2.79 27.83
CA GLN A 644 15.05 2.40 29.25
C GLN A 644 15.95 3.31 30.09
N GLN A 645 16.99 3.90 29.50
CA GLN A 645 17.89 4.85 30.17
C GLN A 645 17.23 6.22 30.43
N ARG A 646 16.06 6.48 29.85
CA ARG A 646 15.34 7.75 29.98
C ARG A 646 14.23 7.64 31.03
N LYS A 647 13.84 8.78 31.59
CA LYS A 647 12.77 8.87 32.59
C LYS A 647 11.44 9.23 31.91
N PRO A 648 10.29 8.77 32.45
CA PRO A 648 8.99 9.26 32.01
C PRO A 648 8.84 10.77 32.28
N LEU A 649 7.96 11.42 31.51
CA LEU A 649 7.57 12.82 31.71
C LEU A 649 6.75 12.99 33.00
N GLY A 650 5.80 12.11 33.26
CA GLY A 650 4.83 12.21 34.38
C GLY A 650 3.41 11.95 33.90
N THR A 651 2.45 12.81 34.24
CA THR A 651 1.08 12.71 33.73
C THR A 651 0.95 13.36 32.36
N VAL A 652 0.61 12.57 31.35
CA VAL A 652 0.39 12.98 29.95
C VAL A 652 -1.11 13.07 29.67
N ALA A 653 -1.54 14.16 29.04
CA ALA A 653 -2.89 14.27 28.50
C ALA A 653 -2.93 13.67 27.09
N CYS A 654 -3.76 12.64 26.87
CA CYS A 654 -3.98 12.05 25.54
C CYS A 654 -5.35 12.50 25.01
N ILE A 655 -5.35 13.31 23.95
CA ILE A 655 -6.56 13.86 23.32
C ILE A 655 -6.62 13.35 21.88
N SER A 656 -7.66 12.59 21.57
CA SER A 656 -7.79 11.83 20.33
C SER A 656 -9.02 12.23 19.50
N PRO A 657 -9.01 11.96 18.18
CA PRO A 657 -10.08 12.34 17.27
C PRO A 657 -11.15 11.24 17.17
N TRP A 658 -12.26 11.56 16.51
CA TRP A 658 -13.38 10.64 16.29
C TRP A 658 -13.20 9.72 15.08
N ASN A 659 -12.28 10.03 14.17
CA ASN A 659 -12.17 9.33 12.89
C ASN A 659 -11.32 8.06 12.95
N PHE A 660 -10.49 7.91 13.99
CA PHE A 660 -9.85 6.66 14.41
C PHE A 660 -10.01 6.54 15.92
N PRO A 661 -11.26 6.30 16.38
CA PRO A 661 -11.61 6.41 17.79
C PRO A 661 -11.02 5.31 18.67
N LEU A 662 -10.52 4.22 18.08
CA LEU A 662 -9.83 3.14 18.77
C LEU A 662 -8.32 3.20 18.51
N ALA A 663 -7.88 3.20 17.25
CA ALA A 663 -6.46 3.03 16.92
C ALA A 663 -5.59 4.21 17.39
N ILE A 664 -5.98 5.45 17.06
CA ILE A 664 -5.21 6.63 17.49
C ILE A 664 -5.36 6.85 18.99
N PHE A 665 -6.55 6.60 19.55
CA PHE A 665 -6.79 6.65 21.00
C PHE A 665 -5.82 5.73 21.75
N LEU A 666 -5.81 4.44 21.41
CA LEU A 666 -4.91 3.47 22.03
C LEU A 666 -3.44 3.76 21.69
N GLY A 667 -3.11 4.13 20.45
CA GLY A 667 -1.75 4.47 20.05
C GLY A 667 -1.12 5.56 20.92
N GLN A 668 -1.85 6.62 21.24
CA GLN A 668 -1.39 7.68 22.16
C GLN A 668 -1.27 7.19 23.61
N VAL A 669 -2.29 6.47 24.08
CA VAL A 669 -2.40 6.00 25.48
C VAL A 669 -1.33 4.96 25.78
N VAL A 670 -1.21 3.92 24.97
CA VAL A 670 -0.29 2.80 25.21
C VAL A 670 1.17 3.21 24.98
N ALA A 671 1.45 4.12 24.04
CA ALA A 671 2.80 4.70 23.91
C ALA A 671 3.23 5.40 25.21
N SER A 672 2.35 6.23 25.79
CA SER A 672 2.63 6.94 27.03
C SER A 672 2.82 5.99 28.21
N LEU A 673 1.92 5.02 28.37
CA LEU A 673 1.99 4.01 29.44
C LEU A 673 3.24 3.13 29.32
N SER A 674 3.66 2.76 28.09
CA SER A 674 4.79 1.85 27.84
C SER A 674 6.12 2.34 28.43
N VAL A 675 6.34 3.66 28.47
CA VAL A 675 7.55 4.29 29.04
C VAL A 675 7.36 4.73 30.49
N GLY A 676 6.23 4.40 31.11
CA GLY A 676 5.94 4.66 32.52
C GLY A 676 5.25 5.98 32.82
N ASN A 677 4.77 6.72 31.81
CA ASN A 677 3.90 7.88 32.07
C ASN A 677 2.55 7.41 32.62
N THR A 678 1.88 8.28 33.37
CA THR A 678 0.46 8.13 33.66
C THR A 678 -0.36 8.95 32.69
N VAL A 679 -1.62 8.58 32.45
CA VAL A 679 -2.42 9.13 31.37
C VAL A 679 -3.77 9.62 31.88
N VAL A 680 -4.13 10.84 31.48
CA VAL A 680 -5.51 11.31 31.48
C VAL A 680 -5.98 11.37 30.03
N ALA A 681 -6.85 10.43 29.64
CA ALA A 681 -7.32 10.26 28.29
C ALA A 681 -8.66 10.98 28.06
N LYS A 682 -8.76 11.71 26.96
CA LYS A 682 -9.96 12.44 26.53
C LYS A 682 -10.28 12.04 25.07
N PRO A 683 -11.25 11.15 24.83
CA PRO A 683 -11.68 10.80 23.47
C PRO A 683 -12.52 11.91 22.86
N ALA A 684 -12.75 11.86 21.55
CA ALA A 684 -13.71 12.75 20.90
C ALA A 684 -15.14 12.55 21.50
N ALA A 685 -15.96 13.60 21.46
CA ALA A 685 -17.29 13.55 22.06
C ALA A 685 -18.28 12.68 21.27
N GLN A 686 -17.98 12.45 19.99
CA GLN A 686 -18.74 11.62 19.07
C GLN A 686 -18.54 10.12 19.30
N THR A 687 -17.37 9.72 19.81
CA THR A 687 -16.98 8.30 19.95
C THR A 687 -16.50 7.91 21.36
N PRO A 688 -17.28 8.20 22.42
CA PRO A 688 -16.85 7.95 23.80
C PRO A 688 -16.97 6.49 24.25
N ILE A 689 -17.87 5.70 23.67
CA ILE A 689 -18.18 4.33 24.12
C ILE A 689 -17.02 3.39 23.78
N ILE A 690 -16.54 3.40 22.53
CA ILE A 690 -15.40 2.59 22.11
C ILE A 690 -14.14 2.90 22.92
N ALA A 691 -13.92 4.18 23.26
CA ALA A 691 -12.81 4.58 24.12
C ALA A 691 -12.97 4.05 25.56
N ALA A 692 -14.19 4.06 26.11
CA ALA A 692 -14.45 3.50 27.44
C ALA A 692 -14.24 1.98 27.48
N ARG A 693 -14.69 1.26 26.46
CA ARG A 693 -14.48 -0.19 26.32
C ARG A 693 -13.00 -0.52 26.15
N ALA A 694 -12.25 0.28 25.39
CA ALA A 694 -10.80 0.14 25.28
C ALA A 694 -10.08 0.38 26.62
N VAL A 695 -10.53 1.34 27.43
CA VAL A 695 -9.96 1.59 28.77
C VAL A 695 -10.28 0.45 29.74
N ASP A 696 -11.51 -0.07 29.74
CA ASP A 696 -11.87 -1.26 30.52
C ASP A 696 -10.98 -2.47 30.16
N LEU A 697 -10.77 -2.69 28.86
CA LEU A 697 -9.86 -3.71 28.36
C LEU A 697 -8.43 -3.50 28.87
N LEU A 698 -7.91 -2.27 28.87
CA LEU A 698 -6.59 -1.96 29.43
C LEU A 698 -6.52 -2.22 30.94
N TYR A 699 -7.58 -1.95 31.70
CA TYR A 699 -7.65 -2.31 33.12
C TYR A 699 -7.61 -3.83 33.33
N ARG A 700 -8.37 -4.59 32.54
CA ARG A 700 -8.37 -6.06 32.55
C ARG A 700 -7.03 -6.65 32.10
N ALA A 701 -6.32 -5.97 31.19
CA ALA A 701 -4.96 -6.33 30.78
C ALA A 701 -3.97 -6.19 31.95
N GLY A 702 -4.15 -5.19 32.81
CA GLY A 702 -3.36 -4.99 34.02
C GLY A 702 -2.88 -3.56 34.25
N ILE A 703 -3.34 -2.59 33.45
CA ILE A 703 -3.07 -1.18 33.70
C ILE A 703 -3.83 -0.76 34.97
N PRO A 704 -3.16 -0.20 36.00
CA PRO A 704 -3.85 0.28 37.19
C PRO A 704 -4.77 1.46 36.84
N GLN A 705 -5.95 1.54 37.49
CA GLN A 705 -6.80 2.74 37.39
C GLN A 705 -6.05 4.00 37.82
N SER A 706 -5.13 3.89 38.79
CA SER A 706 -4.27 5.03 39.15
C SER A 706 -3.35 5.48 38.03
N ALA A 707 -3.04 4.64 37.04
CA ALA A 707 -2.15 4.98 35.92
C ALA A 707 -2.90 5.55 34.71
N LEU A 708 -4.19 5.25 34.54
CA LEU A 708 -5.00 5.67 33.40
C LEU A 708 -6.38 6.13 33.89
N GLN A 709 -6.73 7.38 33.61
CA GLN A 709 -8.04 7.97 33.89
C GLN A 709 -8.71 8.40 32.58
N LEU A 710 -9.98 8.08 32.41
CA LEU A 710 -10.78 8.47 31.24
C LEU A 710 -11.71 9.63 31.59
N LEU A 711 -11.69 10.69 30.78
CA LEU A 711 -12.59 11.83 30.91
C LEU A 711 -13.43 11.98 29.64
N ILE A 712 -14.69 11.55 29.72
CA ILE A 712 -15.67 11.71 28.64
C ILE A 712 -16.35 13.06 28.77
N GLY A 713 -16.45 13.81 27.68
CA GLY A 713 -17.22 15.05 27.65
C GLY A 713 -16.77 16.03 26.57
N ASN A 714 -17.26 17.27 26.67
CA ASN A 714 -17.02 18.29 25.67
C ASN A 714 -15.51 18.65 25.56
N GLY A 715 -14.96 18.57 24.35
CA GLY A 715 -13.54 18.83 24.10
C GLY A 715 -13.10 20.28 24.38
N ALA A 716 -13.94 21.26 24.08
CA ALA A 716 -13.65 22.68 24.33
C ALA A 716 -13.63 23.03 25.82
N ILE A 717 -14.35 22.26 26.65
CA ILE A 717 -14.40 22.45 28.10
C ILE A 717 -13.30 21.61 28.77
N LEU A 718 -13.37 20.28 28.65
CA LEU A 718 -12.46 19.38 29.34
C LEU A 718 -11.04 19.42 28.78
N GLY A 719 -10.88 19.43 27.45
CA GLY A 719 -9.55 19.51 26.84
C GLY A 719 -8.84 20.83 27.20
N ASN A 720 -9.59 21.93 27.29
CA ASN A 720 -9.05 23.22 27.72
C ASN A 720 -8.67 23.19 29.21
N ALA A 721 -9.53 22.66 30.08
CA ALA A 721 -9.22 22.49 31.51
C ALA A 721 -7.99 21.59 31.74
N MET A 722 -7.91 20.44 31.06
CA MET A 722 -6.78 19.51 31.14
C MET A 722 -5.46 20.15 30.74
N THR A 723 -5.45 20.89 29.63
CA THR A 723 -4.22 21.54 29.13
C THR A 723 -3.82 22.79 29.91
N ARG A 724 -4.70 23.28 30.80
CA ARG A 724 -4.41 24.32 31.79
C ARG A 724 -4.11 23.77 33.19
N HIS A 725 -4.12 22.46 33.37
CA HIS A 725 -3.92 21.87 34.68
C HIS A 725 -2.44 21.95 35.11
N GLN A 726 -2.17 22.38 36.34
CA GLN A 726 -0.81 22.62 36.83
C GLN A 726 0.04 21.34 37.01
N SER A 727 -0.55 20.16 37.05
CA SER A 727 0.20 18.89 37.18
C SER A 727 0.52 18.22 35.85
N ILE A 728 0.20 18.85 34.70
CA ILE A 728 0.47 18.26 33.39
C ILE A 728 1.98 18.22 33.08
N SER A 729 2.43 17.11 32.51
CA SER A 729 3.82 16.87 32.11
C SER A 729 4.03 16.74 30.60
N GLY A 730 2.97 16.61 29.81
CA GLY A 730 3.03 16.54 28.36
C GLY A 730 1.65 16.34 27.74
N VAL A 731 1.54 16.53 26.42
CA VAL A 731 0.30 16.36 25.67
C VAL A 731 0.57 15.55 24.40
N CYS A 732 -0.23 14.51 24.19
CA CYS A 732 -0.44 13.89 22.88
C CYS A 732 -1.79 14.37 22.35
N PHE A 733 -1.78 15.04 21.21
CA PHE A 733 -2.98 15.56 20.57
C PHE A 733 -3.02 15.09 19.11
N THR A 734 -4.19 14.60 18.69
CA THR A 734 -4.48 14.41 17.27
C THR A 734 -5.82 15.06 16.93
N GLY A 735 -5.83 15.95 15.95
CA GLY A 735 -7.01 16.72 15.55
C GLY A 735 -6.67 17.98 14.76
N SER A 736 -7.51 19.02 14.79
CA SER A 736 -7.27 20.21 13.95
C SER A 736 -6.04 21.03 14.36
N THR A 737 -5.37 21.63 13.37
CA THR A 737 -4.26 22.58 13.58
C THR A 737 -4.68 23.78 14.44
N LYS A 738 -5.94 24.22 14.33
CA LYS A 738 -6.51 25.29 15.17
C LYS A 738 -6.50 24.90 16.65
N THR A 739 -6.95 23.70 16.98
CA THR A 739 -6.97 23.20 18.37
C THR A 739 -5.56 22.97 18.90
N ALA A 740 -4.65 22.41 18.10
CA ALA A 740 -3.25 22.23 18.50
C ALA A 740 -2.59 23.56 18.91
N LYS A 741 -2.85 24.66 18.18
CA LYS A 741 -2.39 26.01 18.53
C LYS A 741 -2.99 26.52 19.84
N VAL A 742 -4.27 26.22 20.12
CA VAL A 742 -4.91 26.56 21.40
C VAL A 742 -4.23 25.81 22.55
N ILE A 743 -3.92 24.53 22.37
CA ILE A 743 -3.20 23.73 23.37
C ILE A 743 -1.83 24.34 23.66
N ALA A 744 -1.05 24.69 22.63
CA ALA A 744 0.25 25.33 22.80
C ALA A 744 0.15 26.65 23.61
N ARG A 745 -0.87 27.48 23.34
CA ARG A 745 -1.13 28.71 24.12
C ARG A 745 -1.53 28.42 25.55
N ASN A 746 -2.39 27.43 25.79
CA ASN A 746 -2.79 27.03 27.14
C ASN A 746 -1.56 26.65 27.99
N LEU A 747 -0.64 25.87 27.42
CA LEU A 747 0.62 25.49 28.09
C LEU A 747 1.48 26.72 28.40
N ALA A 748 1.53 27.70 27.50
CA ALA A 748 2.24 28.95 27.74
C ALA A 748 1.60 29.81 28.85
N GLU A 749 0.27 29.94 28.85
CA GLU A 749 -0.48 30.74 29.82
C GLU A 749 -0.34 30.21 31.25
N ILE A 750 -0.18 28.90 31.43
CA ILE A 750 0.08 28.31 32.75
C ILE A 750 1.56 28.33 33.16
N GLY A 751 2.41 29.02 32.39
CA GLY A 751 3.83 29.19 32.64
C GLY A 751 4.67 27.95 32.34
N ARG A 752 4.16 27.04 31.49
CA ARG A 752 4.82 25.78 31.08
C ARG A 752 4.92 25.61 29.55
N PRO A 753 5.37 26.63 28.79
CA PRO A 753 5.36 26.58 27.33
C PRO A 753 6.34 25.56 26.72
N THR A 754 7.22 24.96 27.52
CA THR A 754 8.26 24.03 27.08
C THR A 754 7.90 22.56 27.29
N LEU A 755 6.68 22.27 27.77
CA LEU A 755 6.25 20.88 27.91
C LEU A 755 6.16 20.20 26.54
N PRO A 756 6.51 18.90 26.45
CA PRO A 756 6.35 18.16 25.21
C PRO A 756 4.90 18.17 24.73
N LEU A 757 4.70 18.66 23.51
CA LEU A 757 3.45 18.60 22.76
C LEU A 757 3.71 17.82 21.48
N ILE A 758 3.18 16.60 21.40
CA ILE A 758 3.09 15.84 20.16
C ILE A 758 1.72 16.17 19.58
N ALA A 759 1.70 16.94 18.49
CA ALA A 759 0.48 17.34 17.81
C ALA A 759 0.50 16.84 16.36
N GLU A 760 -0.33 15.85 16.07
CA GLU A 760 -0.59 15.35 14.71
C GLU A 760 -1.90 15.96 14.20
N THR A 761 -1.89 16.53 13.00
CA THR A 761 -3.01 17.32 12.50
C THR A 761 -3.33 17.01 11.02
N GLY A 762 -4.15 17.84 10.37
CA GLY A 762 -4.67 17.57 9.02
C GLY A 762 -3.68 17.79 7.88
N GLY A 763 -4.16 17.60 6.65
CA GLY A 763 -3.34 17.73 5.45
C GLY A 763 -4.13 18.12 4.19
N LEU A 764 -3.50 18.90 3.32
CA LEU A 764 -3.91 19.07 1.92
C LEU A 764 -3.14 18.08 1.04
N ASN A 765 -3.49 16.80 1.18
CA ASN A 765 -2.73 15.72 0.57
C ASN A 765 -2.97 15.65 -0.94
N ALA A 766 -1.89 15.54 -1.70
CA ALA A 766 -1.94 15.46 -3.14
C ALA A 766 -1.61 14.05 -3.64
N MET A 767 -2.06 13.71 -4.84
CA MET A 767 -1.60 12.56 -5.60
C MET A 767 -1.18 13.02 -7.00
N ILE A 768 0.02 12.64 -7.44
CA ILE A 768 0.54 13.00 -8.76
C ILE A 768 0.47 11.77 -9.66
N VAL A 769 -0.24 11.87 -10.78
CA VAL A 769 -0.33 10.83 -11.80
C VAL A 769 0.30 11.35 -13.09
N ASP A 770 1.37 10.69 -13.53
CA ASP A 770 2.01 11.00 -14.80
C ASP A 770 1.58 10.06 -15.93
N SER A 771 2.06 10.34 -17.14
CA SER A 771 1.68 9.61 -18.35
C SER A 771 2.21 8.18 -18.44
N THR A 772 3.11 7.76 -17.54
CA THR A 772 3.62 6.38 -17.47
C THR A 772 2.81 5.49 -16.54
N ALA A 773 1.91 6.08 -15.75
CA ALA A 773 1.07 5.35 -14.81
C ALA A 773 0.11 4.39 -15.53
N LEU A 774 -0.17 3.25 -14.90
CA LEU A 774 -1.33 2.43 -15.24
C LEU A 774 -2.59 3.15 -14.73
N LEU A 775 -3.46 3.58 -15.64
CA LEU A 775 -4.61 4.44 -15.30
C LEU A 775 -5.65 3.70 -14.48
N GLU A 776 -5.89 2.44 -14.81
CA GLU A 776 -6.75 1.49 -14.11
C GLU A 776 -6.39 1.41 -12.62
N GLN A 777 -5.10 1.20 -12.34
CA GLN A 777 -4.58 1.18 -10.98
C GLN A 777 -4.66 2.56 -10.32
N ALA A 778 -4.26 3.63 -11.03
CA ALA A 778 -4.28 4.98 -10.49
C ALA A 778 -5.70 5.44 -10.12
N VAL A 779 -6.72 5.11 -10.93
CA VAL A 779 -8.12 5.44 -10.64
C VAL A 779 -8.60 4.70 -9.39
N GLN A 780 -8.34 3.39 -9.28
CA GLN A 780 -8.70 2.65 -8.07
C GLN A 780 -8.05 3.24 -6.81
N ASP A 781 -6.74 3.51 -6.88
CA ASP A 781 -5.99 4.08 -5.77
C ASP A 781 -6.47 5.50 -5.41
N VAL A 782 -6.95 6.28 -6.39
CA VAL A 782 -7.60 7.58 -6.17
C VAL A 782 -8.95 7.41 -5.46
N ILE A 783 -9.80 6.49 -5.93
CA ILE A 783 -11.12 6.22 -5.32
C ILE A 783 -10.95 5.84 -3.85
N ASP A 784 -10.10 4.85 -3.58
CA ASP A 784 -9.78 4.41 -2.21
C ASP A 784 -9.27 5.58 -1.37
N SER A 785 -8.29 6.32 -1.91
CA SER A 785 -7.65 7.40 -1.14
C SER A 785 -8.57 8.59 -0.87
N ALA A 786 -9.51 8.91 -1.78
CA ALA A 786 -10.36 10.10 -1.66
C ALA A 786 -11.66 9.84 -0.90
N PHE A 787 -12.26 8.66 -1.10
CA PHE A 787 -13.66 8.42 -0.71
C PHE A 787 -13.85 7.34 0.34
N GLN A 788 -12.89 6.43 0.54
CA GLN A 788 -12.96 5.45 1.64
C GLN A 788 -13.11 6.17 3.00
N SER A 789 -13.95 5.60 3.87
CA SER A 789 -14.38 6.23 5.14
C SER A 789 -15.04 7.61 4.94
N ALA A 790 -15.74 7.82 3.83
CA ALA A 790 -16.29 9.13 3.41
C ALA A 790 -15.23 10.25 3.38
N GLY A 791 -13.98 9.91 3.02
CA GLY A 791 -12.87 10.86 3.00
C GLY A 791 -12.48 11.41 4.39
N GLN A 792 -12.93 10.78 5.48
CA GLN A 792 -12.68 11.21 6.86
C GLN A 792 -11.35 10.67 7.42
N ARG A 793 -10.34 10.56 6.56
CA ARG A 793 -8.96 10.21 6.95
C ARG A 793 -8.08 11.44 6.83
N CYS A 794 -7.18 11.66 7.79
CA CYS A 794 -6.17 12.72 7.67
C CYS A 794 -5.24 12.49 6.47
N SER A 795 -5.07 11.24 6.04
CA SER A 795 -4.30 10.84 4.86
C SER A 795 -5.06 10.86 3.53
N ALA A 796 -6.36 11.17 3.53
CA ALA A 796 -7.19 11.08 2.32
C ALA A 796 -6.71 12.04 1.22
N CYS A 797 -6.83 11.62 -0.05
CA CYS A 797 -6.50 12.44 -1.22
C CYS A 797 -7.46 13.61 -1.34
N ARG A 798 -6.90 14.83 -1.33
CA ARG A 798 -7.66 16.08 -1.47
C ARG A 798 -7.46 16.69 -2.86
N ILE A 799 -6.29 16.46 -3.46
CA ILE A 799 -5.86 17.07 -4.72
C ILE A 799 -5.23 16.03 -5.64
N LEU A 800 -5.90 15.69 -6.73
CA LEU A 800 -5.38 14.84 -7.78
C LEU A 800 -4.73 15.70 -8.88
N CYS A 801 -3.43 15.59 -9.03
CA CYS A 801 -2.64 16.29 -10.04
C CYS A 801 -2.34 15.33 -11.20
N VAL A 802 -2.88 15.59 -12.38
CA VAL A 802 -2.77 14.68 -13.54
C VAL A 802 -2.04 15.35 -14.68
N GLN A 803 -1.13 14.61 -15.31
CA GLN A 803 -0.42 15.09 -16.50
C GLN A 803 -1.41 15.28 -17.65
N GLU A 804 -1.30 16.42 -18.35
CA GLU A 804 -2.22 16.84 -19.42
C GLU A 804 -2.47 15.74 -20.47
N ASP A 805 -1.42 14.95 -20.82
CA ASP A 805 -1.46 13.92 -21.85
C ASP A 805 -2.38 12.72 -21.52
N VAL A 806 -2.66 12.46 -20.24
CA VAL A 806 -3.52 11.35 -19.78
C VAL A 806 -4.77 11.83 -19.04
N TYR A 807 -4.99 13.15 -18.99
CA TYR A 807 -6.07 13.75 -18.22
C TYR A 807 -7.46 13.28 -18.65
N GLU A 808 -7.78 13.35 -19.95
CA GLU A 808 -9.13 13.04 -20.43
C GLU A 808 -9.50 11.56 -20.24
N PRO A 809 -8.63 10.58 -20.59
CA PRO A 809 -8.90 9.17 -20.29
C PRO A 809 -9.04 8.88 -18.79
N LEU A 810 -8.15 9.44 -17.95
CA LEU A 810 -8.21 9.25 -16.51
C LEU A 810 -9.50 9.84 -15.94
N LYS A 811 -9.84 11.09 -16.30
CA LYS A 811 -11.06 11.76 -15.85
C LYS A 811 -12.30 10.92 -16.19
N LYS A 812 -12.37 10.41 -17.43
CA LYS A 812 -13.51 9.58 -17.86
C LYS A 812 -13.64 8.32 -17.00
N MET A 813 -12.54 7.59 -16.81
CA MET A 813 -12.53 6.36 -16.01
C MET A 813 -12.82 6.64 -14.52
N LEU A 814 -12.29 7.74 -13.98
CA LEU A 814 -12.55 8.17 -12.60
C LEU A 814 -14.01 8.50 -12.37
N ILE A 815 -14.66 9.21 -13.29
CA ILE A 815 -16.10 9.53 -13.20
C ILE A 815 -16.90 8.23 -13.22
N GLY A 816 -16.65 7.33 -14.18
CA GLY A 816 -17.36 6.06 -14.23
C GLY A 816 -17.13 5.19 -12.98
N ALA A 817 -15.91 5.16 -12.43
CA ALA A 817 -15.65 4.45 -11.17
C ALA A 817 -16.37 5.09 -9.96
N MET A 818 -16.51 6.42 -9.95
CA MET A 818 -17.30 7.13 -8.92
C MET A 818 -18.79 6.77 -9.00
N ASP A 819 -19.34 6.62 -10.21
CA ASP A 819 -20.75 6.30 -10.42
C ASP A 819 -21.12 4.89 -9.90
N GLU A 820 -20.12 4.01 -9.75
CA GLU A 820 -20.29 2.65 -9.20
C GLU A 820 -20.16 2.57 -7.68
N LEU A 821 -19.93 3.69 -6.98
CA LEU A 821 -19.81 3.73 -5.51
C LEU A 821 -21.19 3.60 -4.84
N VAL A 822 -21.30 2.68 -3.89
CA VAL A 822 -22.49 2.51 -3.07
C VAL A 822 -22.36 3.30 -1.78
N ILE A 823 -23.24 4.30 -1.63
CA ILE A 823 -23.39 5.10 -0.42
C ILE A 823 -24.52 4.48 0.41
N GLY A 824 -24.29 4.18 1.69
CA GLY A 824 -25.31 3.52 2.49
C GLY A 824 -24.94 3.16 3.92
N ASP A 825 -25.72 2.25 4.52
CA ASP A 825 -25.48 1.76 5.87
C ASP A 825 -24.13 1.02 5.94
N PRO A 826 -23.16 1.48 6.75
CA PRO A 826 -21.83 0.90 6.83
C PRO A 826 -21.80 -0.54 7.38
N ALA A 827 -22.90 -1.03 7.96
CA ALA A 827 -23.02 -2.42 8.37
C ALA A 827 -23.20 -3.39 7.19
N GLN A 828 -23.61 -2.90 6.02
CA GLN A 828 -23.71 -3.71 4.80
C GLN A 828 -22.35 -3.82 4.14
N ILE A 829 -21.91 -5.04 3.81
CA ILE A 829 -20.62 -5.25 3.13
C ILE A 829 -20.55 -4.57 1.75
N SER A 830 -21.70 -4.35 1.10
CA SER A 830 -21.80 -3.66 -0.19
C SER A 830 -21.57 -2.15 -0.11
N THR A 831 -21.55 -1.56 1.08
CA THR A 831 -21.39 -0.11 1.25
C THR A 831 -19.92 0.27 1.11
N ASP A 832 -19.62 1.13 0.13
CA ASP A 832 -18.28 1.70 -0.08
C ASP A 832 -18.08 2.99 0.73
N VAL A 833 -19.14 3.81 0.82
CA VAL A 833 -19.11 5.14 1.48
C VAL A 833 -20.19 5.22 2.56
N GLY A 834 -19.74 5.26 3.82
CA GLY A 834 -20.60 5.45 4.99
C GLY A 834 -20.98 6.92 5.26
N PRO A 835 -21.62 7.22 6.39
CA PRO A 835 -21.97 8.58 6.78
C PRO A 835 -20.75 9.41 7.20
N VAL A 836 -20.90 10.73 7.21
CA VAL A 836 -20.03 11.62 7.98
C VAL A 836 -20.43 11.61 9.46
N ILE A 837 -19.50 11.96 10.34
CA ILE A 837 -19.66 11.70 11.78
C ILE A 837 -20.83 12.43 12.46
N ASP A 838 -21.10 13.67 12.06
CA ASP A 838 -22.12 14.51 12.69
C ASP A 838 -22.69 15.57 11.74
N VAL A 839 -23.73 16.26 12.22
CA VAL A 839 -24.43 17.31 11.46
C VAL A 839 -23.55 18.53 11.15
N ASP A 840 -22.56 18.83 11.99
CA ASP A 840 -21.69 19.99 11.76
C ASP A 840 -20.67 19.69 10.65
N ALA A 841 -20.14 18.46 10.61
CA ALA A 841 -19.34 17.95 9.50
C ALA A 841 -20.15 17.97 8.19
N LEU A 842 -21.39 17.46 8.22
CA LEU A 842 -22.28 17.46 7.06
C LEU A 842 -22.53 18.87 6.52
N ARG A 843 -22.90 19.81 7.40
CA ARG A 843 -23.13 21.22 7.01
C ARG A 843 -21.89 21.85 6.41
N MET A 844 -20.72 21.65 7.02
CA MET A 844 -19.46 22.20 6.54
C MET A 844 -19.13 21.71 5.11
N ILE A 845 -19.36 20.43 4.84
CA ILE A 845 -19.13 19.85 3.51
C ILE A 845 -20.15 20.37 2.50
N GLU A 846 -21.44 20.39 2.84
CA GLU A 846 -22.50 20.86 1.93
C GLU A 846 -22.40 22.36 1.62
N ASP A 847 -22.02 23.18 2.59
CA ASP A 847 -21.75 24.60 2.37
C ASP A 847 -20.54 24.78 1.45
N TYR A 848 -19.46 23.99 1.65
CA TYR A 848 -18.31 24.01 0.74
C TYR A 848 -18.70 23.59 -0.68
N LYS A 849 -19.49 22.52 -0.86
CA LYS A 849 -19.98 22.10 -2.18
C LYS A 849 -20.78 23.20 -2.86
N ARG A 850 -21.62 23.94 -2.11
CA ARG A 850 -22.38 25.07 -2.65
C ARG A 850 -21.48 26.21 -3.10
N GLU A 851 -20.45 26.53 -2.32
CA GLU A 851 -19.43 27.52 -2.72
C GLU A 851 -18.64 27.06 -3.95
N ALA A 852 -18.23 25.80 -3.99
CA ALA A 852 -17.43 25.24 -5.08
C ALA A 852 -18.19 25.25 -6.41
N ARG A 853 -19.49 24.95 -6.41
CA ARG A 853 -20.36 25.04 -7.61
C ARG A 853 -20.42 26.46 -8.20
N GLN A 854 -20.13 27.49 -7.41
CA GLN A 854 -20.11 28.88 -7.88
C GLN A 854 -18.73 29.31 -8.40
N LYS A 855 -17.65 28.69 -7.90
CA LYS A 855 -16.26 29.11 -8.14
C LYS A 855 -15.51 28.22 -9.14
N HIS A 856 -15.87 26.94 -9.21
CA HIS A 856 -15.13 25.90 -9.91
C HIS A 856 -16.06 25.05 -10.77
N ASN A 857 -15.46 24.24 -11.64
CA ASN A 857 -16.19 23.33 -12.51
C ASN A 857 -16.41 21.99 -11.78
N VAL A 858 -17.65 21.65 -11.45
CA VAL A 858 -17.99 20.33 -10.88
C VAL A 858 -18.09 19.33 -12.03
N LEU A 859 -17.21 18.32 -12.00
CA LEU A 859 -17.14 17.31 -13.05
C LEU A 859 -18.09 16.15 -12.81
N ASN A 860 -18.24 15.73 -11.55
CA ASN A 860 -19.17 14.68 -11.15
C ASN A 860 -19.57 14.81 -9.68
N GLU A 861 -20.75 14.31 -9.35
CA GLU A 861 -21.21 14.11 -7.98
C GLU A 861 -22.10 12.87 -7.97
N CYS A 862 -21.78 11.90 -7.11
CA CYS A 862 -22.53 10.66 -7.02
C CYS A 862 -23.98 10.92 -6.61
N GLU A 863 -24.89 10.03 -6.99
CA GLU A 863 -26.28 10.08 -6.53
C GLU A 863 -26.36 9.69 -5.05
N LEU A 864 -27.09 10.48 -4.26
CA LEU A 864 -27.37 10.15 -2.86
C LEU A 864 -28.74 9.47 -2.77
N PRO A 865 -28.83 8.23 -2.29
CA PRO A 865 -30.11 7.53 -2.18
C PRO A 865 -31.12 8.20 -1.24
N ASP A 866 -32.40 8.21 -1.63
CA ASP A 866 -33.51 8.81 -0.86
C ASP A 866 -33.77 8.12 0.50
N ASN A 867 -33.31 6.88 0.69
CA ASN A 867 -33.56 6.11 1.92
C ASN A 867 -32.59 6.43 3.08
N LEU A 868 -31.75 7.46 2.95
CA LEU A 868 -30.69 7.81 3.91
C LEU A 868 -31.00 9.07 4.75
N GLU A 869 -32.24 9.58 4.70
CA GLU A 869 -32.66 10.85 5.34
C GLU A 869 -32.43 10.93 6.86
N ASN A 870 -32.41 9.78 7.56
CA ASN A 870 -32.22 9.73 9.01
C ASN A 870 -30.75 9.77 9.44
N GLY A 871 -29.80 9.68 8.50
CA GLY A 871 -28.37 9.68 8.76
C GLY A 871 -27.68 10.96 8.28
N PHE A 872 -26.37 11.03 8.51
CA PHE A 872 -25.52 12.14 8.08
C PHE A 872 -24.74 11.76 6.83
N PHE A 873 -25.38 11.75 5.67
CA PHE A 873 -24.73 11.35 4.41
C PHE A 873 -24.50 12.54 3.48
N THR A 874 -23.40 12.48 2.72
CA THR A 874 -23.08 13.42 1.65
C THR A 874 -22.43 12.67 0.49
N ALA A 875 -22.81 13.01 -0.74
CA ALA A 875 -22.29 12.35 -1.92
C ALA A 875 -20.80 12.67 -2.18
N PRO A 876 -19.98 11.72 -2.62
CA PRO A 876 -18.69 12.01 -3.21
C PRO A 876 -18.79 13.01 -4.38
N ILE A 877 -17.88 13.98 -4.43
CA ILE A 877 -17.85 15.04 -5.46
C ILE A 877 -16.44 15.23 -6.04
N LEU A 878 -16.37 15.45 -7.35
CA LEU A 878 -15.16 15.73 -8.12
C LEU A 878 -15.21 17.15 -8.69
N ILE A 879 -14.22 17.98 -8.33
CA ILE A 879 -14.15 19.40 -8.68
C ILE A 879 -12.87 19.71 -9.45
N GLU A 880 -12.98 20.27 -10.65
CA GLU A 880 -11.82 20.74 -11.43
C GLU A 880 -11.40 22.15 -10.99
N VAL A 881 -10.12 22.31 -10.65
CA VAL A 881 -9.50 23.58 -10.24
C VAL A 881 -8.35 23.95 -11.17
N ASN A 882 -7.94 25.23 -11.17
CA ASN A 882 -6.89 25.71 -12.08
C ASN A 882 -5.49 25.50 -11.51
N SER A 883 -5.35 25.58 -10.18
CA SER A 883 -4.09 25.39 -9.47
C SER A 883 -4.32 24.73 -8.12
N VAL A 884 -3.30 24.01 -7.61
CA VAL A 884 -3.31 23.50 -6.23
C VAL A 884 -3.52 24.61 -5.19
N SER A 885 -3.14 25.85 -5.53
CA SER A 885 -3.30 27.03 -4.66
C SER A 885 -4.73 27.56 -4.56
N ASP A 886 -5.65 27.10 -5.41
CA ASP A 886 -7.08 27.44 -5.31
C ASP A 886 -7.74 26.82 -4.07
N ILE A 887 -7.07 25.86 -3.43
CA ILE A 887 -7.59 25.09 -2.29
C ILE A 887 -6.98 25.65 -0.99
N GLU A 888 -7.71 26.55 -0.35
CA GLU A 888 -7.21 27.33 0.79
C GLU A 888 -7.22 26.57 2.13
N ARG A 889 -8.06 25.55 2.27
CA ARG A 889 -8.26 24.83 3.53
C ARG A 889 -8.62 23.37 3.32
N GLU A 890 -8.34 22.54 4.32
CA GLU A 890 -8.77 21.15 4.36
C GLU A 890 -10.29 21.04 4.48
N ILE A 891 -10.89 20.22 3.62
CA ILE A 891 -12.30 19.82 3.69
C ILE A 891 -12.33 18.34 4.08
N PHE A 892 -12.79 18.05 5.30
CA PHE A 892 -12.72 16.72 5.90
C PHE A 892 -13.95 15.88 5.53
N GLY A 893 -14.06 15.50 4.25
CA GLY A 893 -15.17 14.73 3.69
C GLY A 893 -14.83 14.17 2.31
N PRO A 894 -15.82 13.59 1.58
CA PRO A 894 -15.58 12.92 0.30
C PRO A 894 -15.55 13.94 -0.86
N VAL A 895 -14.57 14.85 -0.81
CA VAL A 895 -14.40 15.95 -1.76
C VAL A 895 -13.02 15.84 -2.42
N LEU A 896 -12.99 15.54 -3.71
CA LEU A 896 -11.76 15.44 -4.50
C LEU A 896 -11.64 16.61 -5.48
N HIS A 897 -10.48 17.26 -5.47
CA HIS A 897 -10.13 18.26 -6.48
C HIS A 897 -9.21 17.66 -7.52
N ILE A 898 -9.35 18.04 -8.79
CA ILE A 898 -8.46 17.61 -9.87
C ILE A 898 -7.83 18.82 -10.58
N VAL A 899 -6.53 18.72 -10.87
CA VAL A 899 -5.75 19.77 -11.51
C VAL A 899 -4.82 19.20 -12.59
N LYS A 900 -4.64 19.93 -13.68
CA LYS A 900 -3.74 19.57 -14.79
C LYS A 900 -2.33 20.09 -14.55
N PHE A 901 -1.31 19.33 -14.94
CA PHE A 901 0.05 19.83 -15.08
C PHE A 901 0.69 19.37 -16.40
N LYS A 902 1.68 20.12 -16.90
CA LYS A 902 2.36 19.77 -18.16
C LYS A 902 3.55 18.84 -17.92
N SER A 903 3.88 18.03 -18.92
CA SER A 903 5.12 17.25 -18.92
C SER A 903 6.34 18.14 -18.59
N GLY A 904 7.22 17.62 -17.72
CA GLY A 904 8.40 18.35 -17.23
C GLY A 904 8.15 19.35 -16.09
N GLN A 905 6.90 19.58 -15.67
CA GLN A 905 6.58 20.54 -14.58
C GLN A 905 6.47 19.90 -13.19
N VAL A 906 6.71 18.58 -13.05
CA VAL A 906 6.57 17.85 -11.77
C VAL A 906 7.31 18.54 -10.61
N ARG A 907 8.54 19.04 -10.83
CA ARG A 907 9.28 19.78 -9.79
C ARG A 907 8.58 21.05 -9.32
N LYS A 908 8.04 21.82 -10.26
CA LYS A 908 7.28 23.04 -9.96
C LYS A 908 6.00 22.70 -9.20
N LEU A 909 5.30 21.65 -9.62
CA LEU A 909 4.11 21.16 -8.94
C LEU A 909 4.40 20.74 -7.49
N VAL A 910 5.51 20.02 -7.26
CA VAL A 910 5.94 19.67 -5.89
C VAL A 910 6.26 20.92 -5.06
N ASP A 911 6.87 21.95 -5.66
CA ASP A 911 7.08 23.23 -4.95
C ASP A 911 5.75 23.92 -4.60
N GLU A 912 4.77 23.88 -5.50
CA GLU A 912 3.43 24.43 -5.25
C GLU A 912 2.71 23.66 -4.14
N ILE A 913 2.79 22.33 -4.11
CA ILE A 913 2.27 21.49 -3.01
C ILE A 913 2.94 21.86 -1.68
N ASN A 914 4.28 21.95 -1.67
CA ASN A 914 5.04 22.34 -0.48
C ASN A 914 4.64 23.75 0.03
N SER A 915 4.26 24.66 -0.88
CA SER A 915 3.88 26.03 -0.53
C SER A 915 2.55 26.14 0.24
N LEU A 916 1.71 25.10 0.19
CA LEU A 916 0.48 25.01 1.00
C LEU A 916 0.81 24.91 2.50
N GLY A 917 2.05 24.56 2.87
CA GLY A 917 2.54 24.48 4.24
C GLY A 917 2.13 23.22 5.00
N PHE A 918 1.27 22.39 4.42
CA PHE A 918 0.97 21.03 4.88
C PHE A 918 2.01 20.03 4.34
N GLY A 919 2.06 18.84 4.95
CA GLY A 919 3.06 17.84 4.59
C GLY A 919 2.79 16.48 5.22
N LEU A 920 1.58 15.93 5.05
CA LEU A 920 1.18 14.65 5.63
C LEU A 920 1.36 13.47 4.68
N THR A 921 0.49 13.32 3.66
CA THR A 921 0.62 12.26 2.63
C THR A 921 0.76 12.80 1.21
N LEU A 922 1.50 12.07 0.36
CA LEU A 922 1.65 12.31 -1.07
C LEU A 922 1.65 10.98 -1.83
N GLY A 923 0.71 10.82 -2.77
CA GLY A 923 0.69 9.72 -3.73
C GLY A 923 1.48 10.07 -4.99
N LEU A 924 2.15 9.09 -5.58
CA LEU A 924 2.86 9.23 -6.85
C LEU A 924 2.68 7.98 -7.71
N HIS A 925 2.00 8.14 -8.85
CA HIS A 925 1.89 7.10 -9.87
C HIS A 925 2.85 7.41 -11.02
N THR A 926 3.90 6.60 -11.12
CA THR A 926 4.95 6.70 -12.15
C THR A 926 5.75 5.40 -12.27
N ARG A 927 6.26 5.13 -13.46
CA ARG A 927 7.23 4.05 -13.76
C ARG A 927 8.68 4.53 -13.76
N LEU A 928 8.92 5.82 -13.56
CA LEU A 928 10.24 6.46 -13.59
C LEU A 928 10.88 6.45 -12.19
N ASP A 929 11.94 5.67 -11.99
CA ASP A 929 12.60 5.56 -10.69
C ASP A 929 13.29 6.88 -10.32
N SER A 930 13.93 7.55 -11.29
CA SER A 930 14.48 8.89 -11.09
C SER A 930 13.43 9.93 -10.68
N ARG A 931 12.18 9.78 -11.12
CA ARG A 931 11.08 10.68 -10.71
C ARG A 931 10.65 10.37 -9.28
N VAL A 932 10.58 9.10 -8.90
CA VAL A 932 10.33 8.69 -7.51
C VAL A 932 11.37 9.31 -6.59
N ASP A 933 12.65 9.18 -6.90
CA ASP A 933 13.73 9.74 -6.08
C ASP A 933 13.72 11.28 -6.06
N ASP A 934 13.48 11.94 -7.21
CA ASP A 934 13.42 13.40 -7.31
C ASP A 934 12.26 13.98 -6.47
N VAL A 935 11.08 13.38 -6.57
CA VAL A 935 9.91 13.76 -5.77
C VAL A 935 10.15 13.46 -4.30
N ALA A 936 10.65 12.27 -3.95
CA ALA A 936 10.91 11.90 -2.56
C ALA A 936 11.95 12.79 -1.87
N CYS A 937 12.94 13.29 -2.62
CA CYS A 937 13.93 14.23 -2.09
C CYS A 937 13.40 15.67 -1.98
N ARG A 938 12.51 16.09 -2.90
CA ARG A 938 12.01 17.47 -3.00
C ARG A 938 10.75 17.74 -2.17
N ALA A 939 9.89 16.75 -1.99
CA ALA A 939 8.63 16.89 -1.28
C ALA A 939 8.87 17.09 0.22
N HIS A 940 8.21 18.10 0.79
CA HIS A 940 8.15 18.38 2.22
C HIS A 940 6.97 17.64 2.85
N VAL A 941 6.97 16.31 2.72
CA VAL A 941 5.83 15.44 3.08
C VAL A 941 6.31 14.25 3.90
N GLY A 942 5.60 13.97 4.98
CA GLY A 942 5.96 12.91 5.93
C GLY A 942 5.82 11.50 5.38
N ASN A 943 4.80 11.20 4.57
CA ASN A 943 4.54 9.86 4.04
C ASN A 943 4.31 9.92 2.53
N ILE A 944 5.16 9.23 1.76
CA ILE A 944 5.09 9.19 0.29
C ILE A 944 4.81 7.76 -0.15
N TYR A 945 3.76 7.60 -0.97
CA TYR A 945 3.27 6.32 -1.46
C TYR A 945 3.38 6.26 -2.98
N VAL A 946 4.03 5.22 -3.51
CA VAL A 946 4.32 5.10 -4.94
C VAL A 946 3.60 3.89 -5.54
N ASN A 947 2.81 4.14 -6.59
CA ASN A 947 1.99 3.16 -7.31
C ASN A 947 1.08 2.32 -6.40
N ARG A 948 0.41 2.99 -5.46
CA ARG A 948 -0.58 2.45 -4.53
C ARG A 948 -1.38 3.61 -3.94
N ASN A 949 -2.50 3.29 -3.28
CA ASN A 949 -3.22 4.24 -2.45
C ASN A 949 -2.32 4.84 -1.34
N GLN A 950 -2.74 6.01 -0.82
CA GLN A 950 -1.96 6.77 0.17
C GLN A 950 -2.56 6.75 1.59
N ILE A 951 -3.39 5.75 1.87
CA ILE A 951 -4.09 5.56 3.15
C ILE A 951 -3.65 4.24 3.81
N GLY A 952 -4.15 3.96 5.02
CA GLY A 952 -3.88 2.68 5.69
C GLY A 952 -2.41 2.48 6.08
N ALA A 953 -1.76 3.51 6.65
CA ALA A 953 -0.41 3.37 7.16
C ALA A 953 -0.35 2.26 8.23
N VAL A 954 0.62 1.35 8.12
CA VAL A 954 0.75 0.19 9.00
C VAL A 954 1.81 0.48 10.06
N VAL A 955 1.51 0.22 11.33
CA VAL A 955 2.41 0.51 12.45
C VAL A 955 3.74 -0.25 12.31
N GLY A 956 4.85 0.47 12.48
CA GLY A 956 6.21 -0.09 12.36
C GLY A 956 6.67 -0.41 10.94
N VAL A 957 5.78 -0.28 9.94
CA VAL A 957 6.04 -0.49 8.50
C VAL A 957 6.00 0.85 7.77
N HIS A 958 4.96 1.64 8.05
CA HIS A 958 4.74 2.99 7.54
C HIS A 958 4.63 4.00 8.69
N PRO A 959 5.69 4.28 9.48
CA PRO A 959 5.66 5.33 10.50
C PRO A 959 4.94 6.58 9.99
N PHE A 960 3.90 7.01 10.71
CA PHE A 960 2.91 7.95 10.20
C PHE A 960 2.98 9.27 10.95
N GLY A 961 2.95 10.37 10.20
CA GLY A 961 2.98 11.73 10.75
C GLY A 961 3.59 12.72 9.77
N GLY A 962 3.20 13.98 9.87
CA GLY A 962 3.56 15.01 8.89
C GLY A 962 4.66 15.96 9.34
N GLU A 963 4.99 16.91 8.46
CA GLU A 963 5.79 18.10 8.78
C GLU A 963 4.99 19.39 8.53
N GLY A 964 5.51 20.54 8.97
CA GLY A 964 4.87 21.84 8.76
C GLY A 964 3.57 22.00 9.56
N LEU A 965 2.49 22.37 8.86
CA LEU A 965 1.16 22.52 9.45
C LEU A 965 0.52 21.18 9.82
N SER A 966 1.04 20.06 9.30
CA SER A 966 0.47 18.73 9.50
C SER A 966 0.90 18.06 10.78
N GLY A 967 2.01 18.46 11.39
CA GLY A 967 2.36 17.94 12.71
C GLY A 967 3.72 18.38 13.24
N THR A 968 3.94 18.10 14.52
CA THR A 968 5.22 18.35 15.19
C THR A 968 6.19 17.18 15.04
N GLY A 969 5.67 15.97 14.82
CA GLY A 969 6.36 14.71 15.08
C GLY A 969 6.67 14.51 16.57
N PRO A 970 7.34 13.40 16.93
CA PRO A 970 7.80 12.34 16.04
C PRO A 970 6.66 11.48 15.49
N LYS A 971 6.92 10.66 14.47
CA LYS A 971 5.90 9.83 13.82
C LYS A 971 5.31 8.76 14.75
N ALA A 972 3.99 8.65 14.76
CA ALA A 972 3.29 7.53 15.41
C ALA A 972 3.66 6.20 14.71
N GLY A 973 3.83 5.15 15.50
CA GLY A 973 4.25 3.84 15.01
C GLY A 973 5.67 3.83 14.46
N GLY A 974 6.45 4.88 14.75
CA GLY A 974 7.83 5.03 14.35
C GLY A 974 8.82 4.76 15.49
N PRO A 975 10.09 4.53 15.15
CA PRO A 975 11.13 4.20 16.14
C PRO A 975 11.40 5.36 17.12
N ASN A 976 11.06 6.59 16.73
CA ASN A 976 11.38 7.81 17.48
C ASN A 976 10.26 8.34 18.37
N TYR A 977 9.04 7.78 18.30
CA TYR A 977 7.86 8.29 19.02
C TYR A 977 8.07 8.37 20.53
N LEU A 978 8.65 7.32 21.12
CA LEU A 978 8.85 7.21 22.58
C LEU A 978 9.89 8.21 23.13
N PHE A 979 10.76 8.78 22.29
CA PHE A 979 11.65 9.86 22.73
C PHE A 979 10.89 11.14 23.05
N GLY A 980 9.77 11.40 22.36
CA GLY A 980 8.88 12.53 22.66
C GLY A 980 8.10 12.37 23.98
N LEU A 981 8.09 11.15 24.53
CA LEU A 981 7.37 10.77 25.75
C LEU A 981 8.29 10.46 26.93
N THR A 982 9.59 10.77 26.79
CA THR A 982 10.62 10.53 27.79
C THR A 982 11.61 11.69 27.85
N ARG A 983 12.36 11.78 28.94
CA ARG A 983 13.36 12.84 29.18
C ARG A 983 14.65 12.29 29.79
N SER A 984 15.76 12.95 29.50
CA SER A 984 17.06 12.72 30.13
C SER A 984 17.21 13.51 31.45
N ASP A 985 16.56 14.68 31.55
CA ASP A 985 16.80 15.65 32.64
C ASP A 985 15.56 15.91 33.54
N ALA A 986 15.73 16.75 34.56
CA ALA A 986 14.64 17.19 35.44
C ALA A 986 13.57 18.00 34.68
N MET A 987 12.32 18.04 35.19
CA MET A 987 11.23 18.74 34.50
C MET A 987 11.48 20.25 34.59
N PRO A 988 11.19 21.03 33.54
CA PRO A 988 11.21 22.47 33.62
C PRO A 988 10.26 22.97 34.71
N HIS A 989 10.73 23.85 35.61
CA HIS A 989 9.88 24.50 36.60
C HIS A 989 8.95 25.53 35.94
N ALA A 990 7.74 25.69 36.46
CA ALA A 990 6.80 26.72 35.99
C ALA A 990 7.39 28.12 36.24
N SER A 991 7.45 28.95 35.19
CA SER A 991 7.95 30.34 35.32
C SER A 991 6.80 31.27 35.67
N LYS A 992 6.92 32.00 36.79
CA LYS A 992 5.90 32.96 37.28
C LYS A 992 5.89 34.30 36.51
N ALA A 993 6.86 34.54 35.62
CA ALA A 993 7.12 35.86 35.01
C ALA A 993 6.59 36.02 33.56
N LEU A 994 5.75 35.10 33.05
CA LEU A 994 5.38 35.05 31.63
C LEU A 994 4.13 35.88 31.25
N SER A 995 3.35 36.37 32.22
CA SER A 995 2.13 37.15 31.94
C SER A 995 2.41 38.51 31.28
N SER A 996 3.63 39.03 31.38
CA SER A 996 4.06 40.27 30.70
C SER A 996 4.65 40.06 29.30
N ILE A 997 4.85 38.82 28.85
CA ILE A 997 5.56 38.48 27.60
C ILE A 997 4.61 38.00 26.49
N MET A 998 3.29 38.07 26.71
CA MET A 998 2.28 37.67 25.70
C MET A 998 2.06 38.68 24.56
N ALA A 999 3.04 39.56 24.28
CA ALA A 999 3.02 40.39 23.09
C ALA A 999 3.62 39.59 21.91
N PRO A 1000 3.04 39.65 20.70
CA PRO A 1000 3.67 39.05 19.53
C PRO A 1000 5.08 39.65 19.34
N PRO A 1001 6.10 38.84 19.00
CA PRO A 1001 7.45 39.33 18.72
C PRO A 1001 7.41 40.49 17.72
N GLU A 1002 8.21 41.53 17.95
CA GLU A 1002 8.36 42.65 17.00
C GLU A 1002 8.77 42.14 15.60
N LEU A 1003 8.41 42.89 14.56
CA LEU A 1003 8.82 42.54 13.20
C LEU A 1003 10.35 42.53 13.10
N PRO A 1004 10.95 41.52 12.45
CA PRO A 1004 12.40 41.41 12.37
C PRO A 1004 12.98 42.58 11.57
N GLY A 1005 14.03 43.19 12.12
CA GLY A 1005 14.81 44.22 11.43
C GLY A 1005 15.52 43.67 10.18
N GLN A 1006 16.05 44.57 9.35
CA GLN A 1006 16.75 44.20 8.11
C GLN A 1006 17.94 43.27 8.35
N GLY A 1007 18.66 43.42 9.47
CA GLY A 1007 19.80 42.57 9.85
C GLY A 1007 19.40 41.12 10.11
N ALA A 1008 18.41 40.90 10.98
CA ALA A 1008 17.87 39.57 11.28
C ALA A 1008 17.34 38.85 10.02
N MET A 1009 16.62 39.57 9.15
CA MET A 1009 16.13 39.01 7.88
C MET A 1009 17.27 38.68 6.90
N ALA A 1010 18.34 39.49 6.87
CA ALA A 1010 19.53 39.20 6.07
C ALA A 1010 20.24 37.93 6.57
N ALA A 1011 20.37 37.76 7.90
CA ALA A 1011 20.93 36.56 8.52
C ALA A 1011 20.11 35.31 8.17
N LEU A 1012 18.77 35.37 8.28
CA LEU A 1012 17.89 34.27 7.90
C LEU A 1012 18.03 33.91 6.42
N LYS A 1013 18.04 34.90 5.52
CA LYS A 1013 18.23 34.68 4.08
C LYS A 1013 19.59 34.05 3.77
N ALA A 1014 20.64 34.50 4.44
CA ALA A 1014 21.98 33.96 4.29
C ALA A 1014 22.06 32.50 4.79
N ALA A 1015 21.49 32.21 5.96
CA ALA A 1015 21.42 30.87 6.54
C ALA A 1015 20.65 29.89 5.64
N LYS A 1016 19.51 30.30 5.07
CA LYS A 1016 18.74 29.47 4.10
C LYS A 1016 19.56 29.13 2.86
N LYS A 1017 20.24 30.13 2.28
CA LYS A 1017 21.11 29.90 1.13
C LYS A 1017 22.29 28.97 1.49
N ALA A 1018 22.82 29.12 2.69
CA ALA A 1018 23.94 28.30 3.17
C ALA A 1018 23.55 26.86 3.51
N ALA A 1019 22.29 26.60 3.90
CA ALA A 1019 21.80 25.26 4.23
C ALA A 1019 22.00 24.27 3.08
N GLY A 1020 21.58 24.65 1.86
CA GLY A 1020 21.77 23.81 0.67
C GLY A 1020 23.24 23.57 0.33
N VAL A 1021 24.10 24.57 0.54
CA VAL A 1021 25.56 24.43 0.36
C VAL A 1021 26.15 23.48 1.40
N TRP A 1022 25.76 23.63 2.67
CA TRP A 1022 26.20 22.78 3.78
C TRP A 1022 25.84 21.31 3.54
N GLN A 1023 24.59 21.05 3.14
CA GLN A 1023 24.10 19.69 2.87
C GLN A 1023 24.89 19.01 1.75
N ASN A 1024 25.20 19.75 0.68
CA ASN A 1024 25.95 19.24 -0.47
C ASN A 1024 27.45 19.05 -0.18
N LEU A 1025 28.10 20.02 0.48
CA LEU A 1025 29.54 19.96 0.81
C LEU A 1025 29.88 18.85 1.81
N SER A 1026 28.93 18.47 2.65
CA SER A 1026 29.12 17.51 3.74
C SER A 1026 28.57 16.11 3.42
N SER A 1027 28.45 15.76 2.14
CA SER A 1027 28.10 14.40 1.70
C SER A 1027 29.37 13.57 1.51
N PRO A 1028 29.52 12.38 2.14
CA PRO A 1028 28.57 11.63 2.98
C PRO A 1028 28.42 12.15 4.41
N ALA A 1029 27.31 11.80 5.08
CA ALA A 1029 26.99 12.21 6.46
C ALA A 1029 28.12 11.98 7.49
N GLN A 1030 29.01 11.02 7.26
CA GLN A 1030 30.19 10.80 8.10
C GLN A 1030 31.18 11.97 8.04
N ASN A 1031 31.44 12.50 6.84
CA ASN A 1031 32.28 13.69 6.65
C ASN A 1031 31.66 14.90 7.35
N ARG A 1032 30.32 14.96 7.42
CA ARG A 1032 29.60 15.98 8.19
C ARG A 1032 29.91 15.89 9.68
N LEU A 1033 29.79 14.71 10.28
CA LEU A 1033 30.08 14.52 11.71
C LEU A 1033 31.52 14.93 12.05
N GLU A 1034 32.49 14.49 11.26
CA GLU A 1034 33.91 14.85 11.45
C GLU A 1034 34.15 16.35 11.30
N THR A 1035 33.52 16.97 10.29
CA THR A 1035 33.60 18.42 10.08
C THR A 1035 32.98 19.16 11.27
N VAL A 1036 31.81 18.74 11.75
CA VAL A 1036 31.15 19.35 12.93
C VAL A 1036 32.02 19.21 14.17
N ARG A 1037 32.61 18.04 14.41
CA ARG A 1037 33.55 17.83 15.52
C ARG A 1037 34.70 18.82 15.44
N PHE A 1038 35.32 18.99 14.27
CA PHE A 1038 36.37 19.98 14.06
C PHE A 1038 35.89 21.43 14.29
N LEU A 1039 34.70 21.78 13.80
CA LEU A 1039 34.15 23.13 13.91
C LEU A 1039 33.90 23.53 15.36
N VAL A 1040 33.40 22.62 16.21
CA VAL A 1040 32.87 22.94 17.54
C VAL A 1040 33.81 22.60 18.72
N GLN A 1041 35.10 22.29 18.47
CA GLN A 1041 36.08 22.06 19.56
C GLN A 1041 36.38 23.35 20.36
N PRO A 1042 36.72 23.29 21.67
CA PRO A 1042 36.87 22.09 22.50
C PRO A 1042 35.62 21.83 23.35
N ALA A 1043 34.45 21.57 22.75
CA ALA A 1043 33.28 21.14 23.52
C ALA A 1043 33.49 19.71 24.07
N ALA A 1044 33.72 19.61 25.38
CA ALA A 1044 34.17 18.40 26.09
C ALA A 1044 33.23 17.19 25.98
N HIS A 1045 31.96 17.40 25.60
CA HIS A 1045 30.90 16.39 25.58
C HIS A 1045 30.36 16.05 24.17
N LEU A 1046 31.02 16.51 23.10
CA LEU A 1046 30.56 16.21 21.72
C LEU A 1046 30.56 14.72 21.39
N ASP A 1047 31.44 13.92 21.98
CA ASP A 1047 31.52 12.48 21.71
C ASP A 1047 30.44 11.68 22.45
N THR A 1048 29.82 12.26 23.48
CA THR A 1048 28.66 11.67 24.15
C THR A 1048 27.32 12.02 23.50
N VAL A 1049 27.26 13.15 22.77
CA VAL A 1049 26.01 13.67 22.19
C VAL A 1049 25.89 13.35 20.70
N LEU A 1050 26.98 13.42 19.94
CA LEU A 1050 26.99 13.08 18.53
C LEU A 1050 27.37 11.60 18.36
N PRO A 1051 26.60 10.81 17.59
CA PRO A 1051 26.92 9.40 17.40
C PRO A 1051 28.23 9.21 16.62
N GLY A 1052 28.85 8.04 16.77
CA GLY A 1052 30.02 7.67 15.98
C GLY A 1052 29.71 7.49 14.49
N LYS A 1053 28.47 7.09 14.16
CA LYS A 1053 27.94 6.98 12.80
C LYS A 1053 26.49 7.44 12.77
N LEU A 1054 26.11 8.17 11.73
CA LEU A 1054 24.75 8.67 11.53
C LEU A 1054 24.03 7.81 10.48
N ARG A 1055 22.96 7.13 10.88
CA ARG A 1055 22.11 6.36 9.96
C ARG A 1055 20.96 7.25 9.47
N LEU A 1056 20.98 7.60 8.18
CA LEU A 1056 19.95 8.47 7.58
C LEU A 1056 18.84 7.69 6.86
N LYS A 1057 18.98 6.37 6.70
CA LYS A 1057 17.99 5.50 6.07
C LYS A 1057 17.83 4.22 6.90
N TYR A 1058 16.57 3.88 7.17
CA TYR A 1058 16.15 2.63 7.79
C TYR A 1058 15.27 1.91 6.78
N ASP A 1059 15.62 0.69 6.43
CA ASP A 1059 14.70 -0.20 5.74
C ASP A 1059 13.77 -0.78 6.80
N LEU A 1060 12.47 -0.76 6.51
CA LEU A 1060 11.41 -1.18 7.41
C LEU A 1060 10.81 -2.50 6.90
N PRO A 1061 10.37 -3.39 7.80
CA PRO A 1061 9.71 -4.63 7.40
C PRO A 1061 8.39 -4.30 6.69
N GLY A 1062 7.82 -5.26 5.97
CA GLY A 1062 6.54 -5.10 5.28
C GLY A 1062 6.12 -6.36 4.54
N PRO A 1063 4.93 -6.35 3.92
CA PRO A 1063 4.52 -7.44 3.05
C PRO A 1063 5.47 -7.54 1.84
N THR A 1064 5.52 -8.73 1.26
CA THR A 1064 6.23 -8.94 -0.01
C THR A 1064 5.61 -8.08 -1.11
N GLY A 1065 6.43 -7.71 -2.10
CA GLY A 1065 5.95 -6.86 -3.21
C GLY A 1065 5.83 -5.39 -2.83
N GLU A 1066 6.53 -5.01 -1.76
CA GLU A 1066 6.61 -3.66 -1.24
C GLU A 1066 8.02 -3.37 -0.73
N THR A 1067 8.46 -2.12 -0.84
CA THR A 1067 9.67 -1.65 -0.16
C THR A 1067 9.31 -0.45 0.70
N ASN A 1068 9.75 -0.51 1.95
CA ASN A 1068 9.46 0.50 2.96
C ASN A 1068 10.75 1.05 3.53
N SER A 1069 10.89 2.37 3.50
CA SER A 1069 12.04 3.03 4.09
C SER A 1069 11.65 4.28 4.85
N LEU A 1070 12.25 4.45 6.03
CA LEU A 1070 12.25 5.69 6.78
C LEU A 1070 13.56 6.42 6.53
N ARG A 1071 13.48 7.65 6.06
CA ARG A 1071 14.64 8.51 5.77
C ARG A 1071 14.61 9.74 6.67
N LEU A 1072 15.78 10.14 7.15
CA LEU A 1072 15.97 11.33 7.96
C LEU A 1072 16.46 12.49 7.08
N PHE A 1073 15.64 13.54 6.99
CA PHE A 1073 15.92 14.74 6.20
C PHE A 1073 16.24 15.93 7.09
N PRO A 1074 17.21 16.79 6.73
CA PRO A 1074 17.49 18.00 7.49
C PRO A 1074 16.24 18.89 7.57
N ARG A 1075 16.00 19.54 8.71
CA ARG A 1075 14.86 20.46 8.86
C ARG A 1075 15.03 21.75 8.06
N GLY A 1076 16.23 22.34 8.06
CA GLY A 1076 16.51 23.56 7.32
C GLY A 1076 17.33 24.55 8.14
N VAL A 1077 16.72 25.65 8.58
CA VAL A 1077 17.38 26.65 9.44
C VAL A 1077 16.94 26.47 10.90
N PHE A 1078 17.93 26.32 11.78
CA PHE A 1078 17.74 26.26 13.23
C PHE A 1078 18.07 27.59 13.90
N LEU A 1079 17.23 28.00 14.85
CA LEU A 1079 17.59 29.01 15.85
C LEU A 1079 18.14 28.31 17.09
N CYS A 1080 19.39 28.60 17.46
CA CYS A 1080 20.01 28.06 18.68
C CYS A 1080 20.18 29.19 19.70
N PHE A 1081 19.37 29.15 20.76
CA PHE A 1081 19.38 30.15 21.83
C PHE A 1081 20.41 29.89 22.93
N GLY A 1082 21.07 28.73 22.91
CA GLY A 1082 22.00 28.33 23.96
C GLY A 1082 21.28 28.03 25.27
N GLY A 1083 22.01 28.18 26.38
CA GLY A 1083 21.51 28.08 27.74
C GLY A 1083 22.28 29.00 28.67
N ASP A 1084 22.32 28.68 29.95
CA ASP A 1084 23.01 29.51 30.95
C ASP A 1084 24.55 29.46 30.83
N ASP A 1085 25.07 28.53 30.01
CA ASP A 1085 26.48 28.36 29.69
C ASP A 1085 26.71 28.40 28.16
N SER A 1086 27.95 28.74 27.74
CA SER A 1086 28.33 28.74 26.33
C SER A 1086 28.39 27.34 25.73
N GLU A 1087 28.52 26.31 26.56
CA GLU A 1087 28.61 24.92 26.12
C GLU A 1087 27.29 24.42 25.52
N ALA A 1088 26.16 24.77 26.13
CA ALA A 1088 24.83 24.45 25.63
C ALA A 1088 24.62 24.97 24.21
N LEU A 1089 25.05 26.21 23.94
CA LEU A 1089 24.99 26.78 22.60
C LEU A 1089 25.85 25.98 21.61
N LEU A 1090 27.07 25.61 22.01
CA LEU A 1090 27.96 24.81 21.17
C LEU A 1090 27.36 23.42 20.89
N THR A 1091 26.79 22.75 21.88
CA THR A 1091 26.13 21.44 21.69
C THR A 1091 24.91 21.56 20.76
N GLN A 1092 24.08 22.59 20.93
CA GLN A 1092 22.94 22.84 20.04
C GLN A 1092 23.38 23.10 18.60
N ILE A 1093 24.42 23.93 18.41
CA ILE A 1093 25.02 24.17 17.08
C ILE A 1093 25.52 22.85 16.49
N ALA A 1094 26.23 22.05 17.28
CA ALA A 1094 26.78 20.77 16.81
C ALA A 1094 25.67 19.80 16.37
N LEU A 1095 24.61 19.63 17.16
CA LEU A 1095 23.48 18.77 16.83
C LEU A 1095 22.77 19.23 15.55
N ALA A 1096 22.46 20.52 15.44
CA ALA A 1096 21.79 21.08 14.26
C ALA A 1096 22.65 20.97 12.99
N LEU A 1097 23.95 21.30 13.08
CA LEU A 1097 24.88 21.16 11.95
C LEU A 1097 25.07 19.69 11.57
N ALA A 1098 25.18 18.77 12.54
CA ALA A 1098 25.30 17.33 12.29
C ALA A 1098 24.03 16.78 11.60
N ALA A 1099 22.86 17.32 11.95
CA ALA A 1099 21.61 17.02 11.26
C ALA A 1099 21.53 17.61 9.83
N GLY A 1100 22.51 18.40 9.40
CA GLY A 1100 22.54 19.02 8.07
C GLY A 1100 21.77 20.32 7.97
N SER A 1101 21.36 20.90 9.09
CA SER A 1101 20.73 22.21 9.14
C SER A 1101 21.78 23.32 9.19
N SER A 1102 21.46 24.50 8.70
CA SER A 1102 22.23 25.71 9.03
C SER A 1102 21.71 26.32 10.32
N VAL A 1103 22.53 27.13 10.98
CA VAL A 1103 22.25 27.65 12.31
C VAL A 1103 22.29 29.17 12.32
N ILE A 1104 21.38 29.77 13.06
CA ILE A 1104 21.49 31.14 13.56
C ILE A 1104 21.73 31.03 15.07
N ALA A 1105 22.96 31.30 15.49
CA ALA A 1105 23.35 31.31 16.89
C ALA A 1105 22.92 32.63 17.53
N VAL A 1106 22.10 32.56 18.56
CA VAL A 1106 21.66 33.73 19.31
C VAL A 1106 22.69 33.99 20.40
N VAL A 1107 23.40 35.10 20.28
CA VAL A 1107 24.51 35.47 21.18
C VAL A 1107 24.39 36.92 21.63
N ASP A 1108 24.72 37.18 22.89
CA ASP A 1108 24.78 38.55 23.42
C ASP A 1108 26.16 39.19 23.11
N GLU A 1109 26.19 40.51 22.94
CA GLU A 1109 27.36 41.23 22.39
C GLU A 1109 28.58 41.23 23.32
N THR A 1110 28.39 40.94 24.62
CA THR A 1110 29.41 41.10 25.67
C THR A 1110 29.91 39.81 26.32
N GLY A 1111 29.59 38.62 25.77
CA GLY A 1111 29.87 37.31 26.41
C GLY A 1111 30.92 36.40 25.74
N GLY A 1112 31.39 35.38 26.47
CA GLY A 1112 32.35 34.37 25.98
C GLY A 1112 31.84 33.50 24.82
N ALA A 1113 30.52 33.36 24.66
CA ALA A 1113 29.91 32.67 23.53
C ALA A 1113 30.26 33.30 22.17
N LYS A 1114 30.44 34.64 22.11
CA LYS A 1114 30.81 35.34 20.87
C LYS A 1114 32.20 34.92 20.37
N GLN A 1115 33.17 34.77 21.27
CA GLN A 1115 34.52 34.33 20.93
C GLN A 1115 34.51 32.90 20.35
N GLU A 1116 33.67 32.03 20.90
CA GLU A 1116 33.52 30.66 20.38
C GLU A 1116 32.88 30.65 18.98
N ILE A 1117 31.88 31.50 18.71
CA ILE A 1117 31.32 31.63 17.35
C ILE A 1117 32.35 32.20 16.36
N GLU A 1118 33.15 33.19 16.76
CA GLU A 1118 34.24 33.72 15.93
C GLU A 1118 35.28 32.63 15.61
N ALA A 1119 35.60 31.77 16.58
CA ALA A 1119 36.46 30.61 16.36
C ALA A 1119 35.84 29.60 15.38
N ILE A 1120 34.52 29.35 15.46
CA ILE A 1120 33.80 28.54 14.47
C ILE A 1120 33.91 29.17 13.08
N HIS A 1121 33.73 30.50 12.96
CA HIS A 1121 33.85 31.22 11.69
C HIS A 1121 35.25 31.10 11.07
N ASP A 1122 36.30 31.20 11.89
CA ASP A 1122 37.69 31.01 11.42
C ASP A 1122 37.92 29.60 10.90
N ARG A 1123 37.37 28.58 11.58
CA ARG A 1123 37.46 27.18 11.15
C ARG A 1123 36.64 26.91 9.88
N LEU A 1124 35.46 27.54 9.74
CA LEU A 1124 34.67 27.50 8.52
C LEU A 1124 35.46 28.08 7.34
N ARG A 1125 36.12 29.25 7.53
CA ARG A 1125 37.01 29.85 6.51
C ARG A 1125 38.18 28.92 6.17
N ALA A 1126 38.81 28.30 7.16
CA ALA A 1126 39.92 27.36 6.96
C ALA A 1126 39.51 26.13 6.11
N LYS A 1127 38.25 25.70 6.20
CA LYS A 1127 37.67 24.62 5.41
C LYS A 1127 36.98 25.10 4.11
N GLN A 1128 37.05 26.40 3.79
CA GLN A 1128 36.37 27.02 2.64
C GLN A 1128 34.85 26.83 2.65
N ILE A 1129 34.25 26.70 3.83
CA ILE A 1129 32.80 26.60 4.02
C ILE A 1129 32.24 28.01 4.27
N PRO A 1130 31.09 28.38 3.69
CA PRO A 1130 30.49 29.69 3.94
C PRO A 1130 30.22 29.92 5.43
N VAL A 1131 30.70 31.05 5.97
CA VAL A 1131 30.46 31.42 7.37
C VAL A 1131 28.97 31.53 7.70
N SER A 1132 28.12 31.84 6.71
CA SER A 1132 26.66 31.91 6.84
C SER A 1132 25.99 30.57 7.19
N VAL A 1133 26.73 29.44 7.16
CA VAL A 1133 26.27 28.16 7.75
C VAL A 1133 26.00 28.31 9.25
N VAL A 1134 26.75 29.19 9.92
CA VAL A 1134 26.51 29.63 11.30
C VAL A 1134 26.39 31.16 11.30
N SER A 1135 25.19 31.66 11.08
CA SER A 1135 24.90 33.11 11.21
C SER A 1135 24.69 33.48 12.68
N THR A 1136 24.73 34.77 13.00
CA THR A 1136 24.49 35.27 14.36
C THR A 1136 23.33 36.25 14.40
N ALA A 1137 22.64 36.28 15.54
CA ALA A 1137 21.62 37.29 15.87
C ALA A 1137 21.73 37.60 17.37
N ASN A 1138 21.34 38.81 17.79
CA ASN A 1138 21.14 39.07 19.23
C ASN A 1138 19.82 38.47 19.72
N PHE A 1139 19.56 38.50 21.03
CA PHE A 1139 18.37 37.87 21.62
C PHE A 1139 17.04 38.41 21.06
N ILE A 1140 16.92 39.73 20.93
CA ILE A 1140 15.71 40.39 20.40
C ILE A 1140 15.50 40.02 18.92
N GLU A 1141 16.57 40.06 18.12
CA GLU A 1141 16.55 39.61 16.74
C GLU A 1141 16.16 38.13 16.63
N GLY A 1142 16.72 37.26 17.48
CA GLY A 1142 16.37 35.85 17.55
C GLY A 1142 14.88 35.62 17.82
N LEU A 1143 14.30 36.33 18.81
CA LEU A 1143 12.87 36.27 19.10
C LEU A 1143 12.02 36.76 17.93
N SER A 1144 12.42 37.85 17.24
CA SER A 1144 11.70 38.36 16.07
C SER A 1144 11.66 37.37 14.90
N LEU A 1145 12.66 36.48 14.81
CA LEU A 1145 12.74 35.43 13.79
C LEU A 1145 11.82 34.24 14.08
N ILE A 1146 11.31 34.07 15.30
CA ILE A 1146 10.39 32.96 15.67
C ILE A 1146 9.10 33.00 14.86
N ASN A 1147 8.67 34.15 14.33
CA ASN A 1147 7.50 34.24 13.45
C ASN A 1147 7.80 34.09 11.96
N GLN A 1148 9.08 33.91 11.60
CA GLN A 1148 9.51 33.76 10.21
C GLN A 1148 9.62 32.28 9.83
N SER A 1149 9.84 31.97 8.55
CA SER A 1149 9.98 30.60 8.05
C SER A 1149 11.32 29.96 8.47
N ILE A 1150 11.44 29.63 9.76
CA ILE A 1150 12.46 28.76 10.38
C ILE A 1150 11.89 27.34 10.55
N ASP A 1151 12.77 26.35 10.67
CA ASP A 1151 12.42 24.93 10.59
C ASP A 1151 12.75 24.14 11.87
N GLY A 1152 13.57 24.73 12.76
CA GLY A 1152 13.91 24.17 14.06
C GLY A 1152 14.29 25.24 15.08
N LEU A 1153 14.13 24.91 16.36
CA LEU A 1153 14.49 25.79 17.46
C LEU A 1153 15.05 24.97 18.62
N CYS A 1154 16.16 25.45 19.19
CA CYS A 1154 16.79 24.87 20.37
C CYS A 1154 16.96 25.94 21.44
N ALA A 1155 16.66 25.57 22.69
CA ALA A 1155 16.84 26.45 23.83
C ALA A 1155 16.99 25.63 25.12
N ASP A 1156 17.91 26.04 25.98
CA ASP A 1156 18.17 25.47 27.30
C ASP A 1156 18.23 26.59 28.36
N GLY A 1157 18.38 26.23 29.63
CA GLY A 1157 18.54 27.22 30.72
C GLY A 1157 17.30 28.09 30.99
N HIS A 1158 17.54 29.25 31.61
CA HIS A 1158 16.46 30.10 32.14
C HIS A 1158 15.59 30.77 31.07
N ALA A 1159 16.16 31.11 29.90
CA ALA A 1159 15.44 31.77 28.81
C ALA A 1159 14.48 30.83 28.05
N ARG A 1160 14.59 29.50 28.24
CA ARG A 1160 13.77 28.51 27.52
C ARG A 1160 12.26 28.74 27.67
N ALA A 1161 11.82 29.17 28.85
CA ALA A 1161 10.41 29.45 29.11
C ALA A 1161 9.90 30.69 28.36
N GLU A 1162 10.70 31.76 28.30
CA GLU A 1162 10.39 32.97 27.54
C GLU A 1162 10.28 32.67 26.04
N ILE A 1163 11.26 31.95 25.50
CA ILE A 1163 11.27 31.52 24.10
C ILE A 1163 10.06 30.65 23.79
N GLY A 1164 9.70 29.74 24.70
CA GLY A 1164 8.52 28.90 24.50
C GLY A 1164 7.21 29.68 24.43
N ALA A 1165 7.07 30.75 25.21
CA ALA A 1165 5.88 31.60 25.11
C ALA A 1165 5.82 32.33 23.77
N ALA A 1166 6.95 32.78 23.23
CA ALA A 1166 7.02 33.35 21.89
C ALA A 1166 6.64 32.32 20.81
N VAL A 1167 7.12 31.07 20.92
CA VAL A 1167 6.77 29.97 19.99
C VAL A 1167 5.27 29.66 20.03
N ALA A 1168 4.63 29.68 21.21
CA ALA A 1168 3.20 29.43 21.35
C ALA A 1168 2.30 30.46 20.64
N LEU A 1169 2.81 31.67 20.38
CA LEU A 1169 2.12 32.74 19.65
C LEU A 1169 2.33 32.72 18.13
N ARG A 1170 3.15 31.79 17.63
CA ARG A 1170 3.52 31.69 16.22
C ARG A 1170 2.31 31.44 15.31
N GLN A 1171 2.24 32.16 14.18
CA GLN A 1171 1.12 32.06 13.22
C GLN A 1171 1.23 30.88 12.22
N GLY A 1172 2.37 30.18 12.17
CA GLY A 1172 2.64 29.04 11.27
C GLY A 1172 2.58 27.65 11.93
N SER A 1173 3.48 26.77 11.52
CA SER A 1173 3.69 25.43 12.12
C SER A 1173 4.06 25.52 13.60
N ILE A 1174 3.64 24.52 14.37
CA ILE A 1174 4.05 24.35 15.77
C ILE A 1174 5.47 23.76 15.75
N LEU A 1175 6.42 24.47 16.35
CA LEU A 1175 7.81 24.03 16.40
C LEU A 1175 8.12 23.42 17.77
N PRO A 1176 8.62 22.17 17.85
CA PRO A 1176 9.13 21.64 19.10
C PRO A 1176 10.38 22.42 19.53
N ILE A 1177 10.47 22.71 20.82
CA ILE A 1177 11.67 23.34 21.42
C ILE A 1177 12.61 22.23 21.84
N LEU A 1178 13.67 22.01 21.06
CA LEU A 1178 14.65 20.97 21.32
C LEU A 1178 15.70 21.42 22.35
N SER A 1179 16.30 20.43 23.00
CA SER A 1179 17.30 20.53 24.07
C SER A 1179 18.66 20.04 23.60
N LYS A 1180 19.76 20.47 24.26
CA LYS A 1180 21.09 19.84 24.10
C LYS A 1180 21.11 18.35 24.44
N THR A 1181 20.09 17.85 25.14
CA THR A 1181 19.95 16.46 25.58
C THR A 1181 18.91 15.65 24.80
N ASP A 1182 18.29 16.25 23.79
CA ASP A 1182 17.43 15.54 22.87
C ASP A 1182 18.25 14.67 21.90
N PRO A 1183 17.75 13.48 21.53
CA PRO A 1183 18.44 12.62 20.58
C PRO A 1183 18.51 13.30 19.20
N ILE A 1184 19.61 13.07 18.49
CA ILE A 1184 19.91 13.73 17.21
C ILE A 1184 18.81 13.49 16.16
N GLU A 1185 18.10 12.37 16.23
CA GLU A 1185 16.99 12.02 15.34
C GLU A 1185 15.87 13.08 15.38
N ARG A 1186 15.65 13.75 16.52
CA ARG A 1186 14.65 14.83 16.62
C ARG A 1186 15.03 16.09 15.85
N PHE A 1187 16.32 16.25 15.53
CA PHE A 1187 16.82 17.37 14.72
C PHE A 1187 16.60 17.17 13.22
N PHE A 1188 16.02 16.03 12.82
CA PHE A 1188 15.59 15.73 11.46
C PHE A 1188 14.07 15.78 11.30
N HIS A 1189 13.62 15.85 10.06
CA HIS A 1189 12.32 15.38 9.62
C HIS A 1189 12.39 13.89 9.30
N GLU A 1190 11.40 13.15 9.77
CA GLU A 1190 11.18 11.76 9.40
C GLU A 1190 10.32 11.73 8.13
N ARG A 1191 10.76 11.04 7.08
CA ARG A 1191 9.96 10.82 5.87
C ARG A 1191 9.95 9.35 5.48
N THR A 1192 8.75 8.81 5.31
CA THR A 1192 8.52 7.43 4.91
C THR A 1192 8.32 7.38 3.40
N LEU A 1193 9.01 6.48 2.71
CA LEU A 1193 8.81 6.16 1.30
C LEU A 1193 8.40 4.70 1.18
N THR A 1194 7.20 4.49 0.64
CA THR A 1194 6.60 3.18 0.41
C THR A 1194 6.38 2.99 -1.08
N ILE A 1195 6.99 1.95 -1.66
CA ILE A 1195 6.90 1.66 -3.08
C ILE A 1195 6.27 0.29 -3.27
N ASN A 1196 5.15 0.25 -3.99
CA ASN A 1196 4.58 -0.99 -4.50
C ASN A 1196 5.46 -1.53 -5.64
N THR A 1197 6.28 -2.54 -5.34
CA THR A 1197 7.19 -3.14 -6.33
C THR A 1197 6.49 -4.11 -7.28
N THR A 1198 5.26 -4.53 -6.93
CA THR A 1198 4.39 -5.36 -7.78
C THR A 1198 3.59 -4.60 -8.81
N ALA A 1199 3.60 -3.27 -8.78
CA ALA A 1199 2.78 -2.44 -9.67
C ALA A 1199 3.01 -2.72 -11.17
N ALA A 1200 4.15 -3.33 -11.54
CA ALA A 1200 4.43 -3.74 -12.92
C ALA A 1200 3.61 -4.96 -13.39
N GLY A 1201 2.91 -5.66 -12.49
CA GLY A 1201 2.12 -6.86 -12.79
C GLY A 1201 2.62 -8.15 -12.12
N GLY A 1202 3.58 -8.06 -11.19
CA GLY A 1202 3.98 -9.16 -10.30
C GLY A 1202 5.33 -8.95 -9.58
N ASN A 1203 5.76 -9.95 -8.81
CA ASN A 1203 6.82 -9.85 -7.79
C ASN A 1203 8.09 -10.64 -8.16
N ALA A 1204 9.11 -9.94 -8.67
CA ALA A 1204 10.39 -10.56 -9.05
C ALA A 1204 11.09 -11.32 -7.90
N SER A 1205 11.02 -10.82 -6.66
CA SER A 1205 11.67 -11.45 -5.51
C SER A 1205 11.00 -12.77 -5.13
N LEU A 1206 9.67 -12.83 -5.19
CA LEU A 1206 8.93 -14.07 -4.97
C LEU A 1206 9.17 -15.11 -6.07
N LEU A 1207 9.33 -14.69 -7.32
CA LEU A 1207 9.62 -15.60 -8.44
C LEU A 1207 11.00 -16.27 -8.35
N ALA A 1208 11.90 -15.75 -7.53
CA ALA A 1208 13.18 -16.39 -7.20
C ALA A 1208 13.07 -17.39 -6.03
N LEU A 1209 11.96 -17.34 -5.27
CA LEU A 1209 11.70 -18.17 -4.08
C LEU A 1209 10.71 -19.33 -4.36
N SER A 1210 10.06 -19.32 -5.52
CA SER A 1210 8.99 -20.27 -5.89
C SER A 1210 9.47 -21.67 -6.20
#